data_AF-A0A933WXB0-F1
#
_entry.id   AF-A0A933WXB0-F1
#
_cell.length_a   1.000
_cell.length_b   1.000
_cell.length_c   1.000
_cell.angle_alpha   90.00
_cell.angle_beta   90.00
_cell.angle_gamma   90.00
#
_symmetry.space_group_name_H-M   'P 1'
#
loop_
_entity.id
_entity.type
_entity.pdbx_description
1 polymer ?
#
loop_
_entity_poly.entity_id
_entity_poly.type
_entity_poly.pdbx_seq_one_letter_code
_entity_poly.pdbx_strand_id
1 'polypeptide(L)'
;MKWALMCMVLWTLSEFQAVSFAQNNTADTPAIPMEKQLGDIIKRLDSEDWAEREKASDDLRELRQNNSTPVMKMLREYLPHLPAEAKARVTAEMNLAVEAAKIRESLAVFNLIMPEFDINNFVIYNTGYFENSAFRYEYVWIIKENENTLTFLTTDMETSNFPKLVISSLVNSPDYIHPADKPLPGQYIKTSFPEFAKEILSNAVQNDLQGYSFIFGNCIQMSMFAYWSMLANEENTAIKFFELANKSRIAANNSESFEDLLNAYGAICLKIQALRDASNGVLRETLVKKWNVINKLTGSQESAEMVSLYNQLIAEDAEWIEPEFLMALNPEKQAEYWLFKLRDCGKSQYLPNSFLDTSYIAETKELPEELPAGDPVYELLKLGWHAVPLLIDHFEDERPTRQIAKLLYRRLPVPSDFLQSENNEFLLSYADCCHIIFEKIRGNVGPFQFMKNGFAQSCKSSAAEWWKKNKTTAPAAYYLGLLLDKSSNCNIGMLIDGILRTDKDKYLPELMKIVLRNDELNFRKDIFLQAMAPYLTKEHVDFLKQALQKEFVPVVIEASRILWLKFGYDDGVKIITAKMLEEAGGGQQLWTYYFNTKPAFELLGMTNKVYVLDALAVLSRNKDTAIRDFATRALSEFPAKKSTD
;
A
#
# COMPACT_ATOMS: atom_id res chain seq x y z
N MET A 1 28.65 -7.44 -26.36
CA MET A 1 27.65 -8.48 -26.04
C MET A 1 26.43 -7.92 -25.29
N LYS A 2 26.59 -7.14 -24.20
CA LYS A 2 25.48 -6.43 -23.51
C LYS A 2 24.66 -5.51 -24.45
N TRP A 3 25.32 -4.70 -25.27
CA TRP A 3 24.67 -3.86 -26.30
C TRP A 3 23.84 -4.65 -27.32
N ALA A 4 24.36 -5.78 -27.81
CA ALA A 4 23.66 -6.61 -28.80
C ALA A 4 22.38 -7.26 -28.24
N LEU A 5 22.36 -7.59 -26.95
CA LEU A 5 21.19 -8.15 -26.28
C LEU A 5 20.11 -7.09 -26.03
N MET A 6 20.51 -5.85 -25.70
CA MET A 6 19.59 -4.72 -25.53
C MET A 6 18.92 -4.34 -26.85
N CYS A 7 19.68 -4.28 -27.95
CA CYS A 7 19.12 -4.07 -29.28
C CYS A 7 18.15 -5.19 -29.70
N MET A 8 18.41 -6.45 -29.34
CA MET A 8 17.49 -7.56 -29.63
C MET A 8 16.17 -7.44 -28.88
N VAL A 9 16.18 -7.09 -27.59
CA VAL A 9 14.95 -6.93 -26.78
C VAL A 9 14.13 -5.72 -27.25
N LEU A 10 14.80 -4.61 -27.57
CA LEU A 10 14.15 -3.42 -28.12
C LEU A 10 13.56 -3.69 -29.51
N TRP A 11 14.23 -4.49 -30.33
CA TRP A 11 13.70 -4.90 -31.64
C TRP A 11 12.46 -5.79 -31.49
N THR A 12 12.48 -6.79 -30.59
CA THR A 12 11.31 -7.68 -30.38
C THR A 12 10.09 -6.91 -29.85
N LEU A 13 10.30 -5.94 -28.96
CA LEU A 13 9.22 -5.10 -28.43
C LEU A 13 8.67 -4.14 -29.50
N SER A 14 9.53 -3.62 -30.38
CA SER A 14 9.09 -2.73 -31.48
C SER A 14 8.24 -3.44 -32.54
N GLU A 15 8.54 -4.72 -32.84
CA GLU A 15 7.73 -5.50 -33.78
C GLU A 15 6.36 -5.86 -33.18
N PHE A 16 6.29 -6.10 -31.87
CA PHE A 16 5.04 -6.44 -31.20
C PHE A 16 4.04 -5.25 -31.18
N GLN A 17 4.53 -4.02 -30.96
CA GLN A 17 3.68 -2.82 -31.00
C GLN A 17 3.22 -2.47 -32.44
N ALA A 18 4.04 -2.75 -33.45
CA ALA A 18 3.64 -2.54 -34.84
C ALA A 18 2.50 -3.48 -35.28
N VAL A 19 2.46 -4.71 -34.75
CA VAL A 19 1.43 -5.71 -35.09
C VAL A 19 0.09 -5.40 -34.43
N SER A 20 0.05 -4.88 -33.20
CA SER A 20 -1.22 -4.52 -32.54
C SER A 20 -1.92 -3.32 -33.18
N PHE A 21 -1.17 -2.38 -33.76
CA PHE A 21 -1.73 -1.23 -34.48
C PHE A 21 -2.24 -1.58 -35.88
N ALA A 22 -1.61 -2.54 -36.56
CA ALA A 22 -2.01 -2.93 -37.91
C ALA A 22 -3.38 -3.63 -37.99
N GLN A 23 -3.87 -4.21 -36.88
CA GLN A 23 -5.13 -4.99 -36.88
C GLN A 23 -6.41 -4.14 -36.91
N ASN A 24 -6.34 -2.81 -36.73
CA ASN A 24 -7.53 -1.95 -36.69
C ASN A 24 -7.89 -1.27 -38.03
N ASN A 25 -7.13 -1.49 -39.10
CA ASN A 25 -7.36 -0.89 -40.42
C ASN A 25 -7.62 -1.94 -41.51
N THR A 26 -8.71 -2.70 -41.39
CA THR A 26 -9.17 -3.66 -42.42
C THR A 26 -10.26 -3.07 -43.32
N ALA A 27 -9.94 -1.99 -44.05
CA ALA A 27 -10.75 -1.56 -45.19
C ALA A 27 -9.99 -1.92 -46.48
N ASP A 28 -10.64 -2.71 -47.36
CA ASP A 28 -10.13 -3.28 -48.62
C ASP A 28 -9.80 -2.21 -49.70
N THR A 29 -8.94 -1.26 -49.38
CA THR A 29 -8.35 -0.35 -50.36
C THR A 29 -6.99 -0.92 -50.77
N PRO A 30 -6.71 -1.12 -52.08
CA PRO A 30 -5.41 -1.61 -52.50
C PRO A 30 -4.33 -0.65 -52.01
N ALA A 31 -3.39 -1.18 -51.21
CA ALA A 31 -2.31 -0.39 -50.62
C ALA A 31 -1.52 0.29 -51.74
N ILE A 32 -1.50 1.63 -51.72
CA ILE A 32 -0.66 2.41 -52.63
C ILE A 32 0.80 2.07 -52.30
N PRO A 33 1.66 1.76 -53.29
CA PRO A 33 3.08 1.53 -53.04
C PRO A 33 3.69 2.73 -52.30
N MET A 34 4.47 2.46 -51.24
CA MET A 34 5.01 3.49 -50.35
C MET A 34 5.85 4.53 -51.11
N GLU A 35 6.59 4.11 -52.14
CA GLU A 35 7.37 4.97 -53.03
C GLU A 35 6.48 5.98 -53.76
N LYS A 36 5.31 5.53 -54.23
CA LYS A 36 4.34 6.40 -54.91
C LYS A 36 3.72 7.38 -53.92
N GLN A 37 3.32 6.91 -52.74
CA GLN A 37 2.78 7.78 -51.69
C GLN A 37 3.78 8.85 -51.27
N LEU A 38 5.05 8.46 -51.03
CA LEU A 38 6.12 9.39 -50.69
C LEU A 38 6.40 10.39 -51.83
N GLY A 39 6.44 9.91 -53.08
CA GLY A 39 6.64 10.77 -54.25
C GLY A 39 5.52 11.80 -54.43
N ASP A 40 4.27 11.44 -54.15
CA ASP A 40 3.12 12.34 -54.22
C ASP A 40 3.15 13.37 -53.07
N ILE A 41 3.52 12.96 -51.86
CA ILE A 41 3.75 13.87 -50.71
C ILE A 41 4.85 14.88 -51.05
N ILE A 42 6.00 14.40 -51.56
CA ILE A 42 7.14 15.25 -51.91
C ILE A 42 6.75 16.33 -52.92
N LYS A 43 5.94 16.01 -53.93
CA LYS A 43 5.45 17.02 -54.90
C LYS A 43 4.61 18.10 -54.23
N ARG A 44 3.78 17.72 -53.25
CA ARG A 44 2.89 18.64 -52.53
C ARG A 44 3.63 19.51 -51.53
N LEU A 45 4.79 19.07 -51.02
CA LEU A 45 5.67 19.90 -50.17
C LEU A 45 6.21 21.14 -50.88
N ASP A 46 6.25 21.14 -52.22
CA ASP A 46 6.66 22.29 -53.04
C ASP A 46 5.47 23.09 -53.59
N SER A 47 4.24 22.78 -53.17
CA SER A 47 3.04 23.52 -53.60
C SER A 47 3.16 25.01 -53.25
N GLU A 48 2.68 25.92 -54.09
CA GLU A 48 2.61 27.35 -53.75
C GLU A 48 1.58 27.61 -52.63
N ASP A 49 0.57 26.76 -52.53
CA ASP A 49 -0.47 26.81 -51.51
C ASP A 49 0.10 26.36 -50.15
N TRP A 50 0.08 27.29 -49.18
CA TRP A 50 0.54 27.04 -47.83
C TRP A 50 -0.24 25.91 -47.13
N ALA A 51 -1.57 25.85 -47.28
CA ALA A 51 -2.38 24.84 -46.60
C ALA A 51 -2.06 23.43 -47.10
N GLU A 52 -1.82 23.31 -48.42
CA GLU A 52 -1.47 22.03 -49.04
C GLU A 52 -0.04 21.58 -48.65
N ARG A 53 0.90 22.52 -48.54
CA ARG A 53 2.26 22.22 -48.05
C ARG A 53 2.27 21.74 -46.60
N GLU A 54 1.49 22.39 -45.72
CA GLU A 54 1.38 21.97 -44.32
C GLU A 54 0.75 20.59 -44.22
N LYS A 55 -0.35 20.35 -44.96
CA LYS A 55 -0.96 19.02 -45.04
C LYS A 55 0.02 17.97 -45.56
N ALA A 56 0.82 18.28 -46.58
CA ALA A 56 1.86 17.37 -47.07
C ALA A 56 2.96 17.11 -46.04
N SER A 57 3.28 18.09 -45.18
CA SER A 57 4.23 17.90 -44.08
C SER A 57 3.66 16.96 -43.01
N ASP A 58 2.37 17.07 -42.71
CA ASP A 58 1.66 16.15 -41.81
C ASP A 58 1.56 14.74 -42.42
N ASP A 59 1.22 14.63 -43.70
CA ASP A 59 1.19 13.35 -44.42
C ASP A 59 2.58 12.69 -44.44
N LEU A 60 3.66 13.47 -44.59
CA LEU A 60 5.04 12.98 -44.51
C LEU A 60 5.36 12.44 -43.11
N ARG A 61 4.93 13.17 -42.08
CA ARG A 61 5.15 12.78 -40.68
C ARG A 61 4.41 11.49 -40.35
N GLU A 62 3.14 11.38 -40.75
CA GLU A 62 2.33 10.17 -40.59
C GLU A 62 2.96 8.97 -41.33
N LEU A 63 3.35 9.17 -42.60
CA LEU A 63 3.99 8.12 -43.39
C LEU A 63 5.30 7.63 -42.72
N ARG A 64 6.09 8.57 -42.19
CA ARG A 64 7.33 8.26 -41.46
C ARG A 64 7.06 7.52 -40.16
N GLN A 65 6.08 7.92 -39.38
CA GLN A 65 5.75 7.25 -38.11
C GLN A 65 5.37 5.78 -38.35
N ASN A 66 4.62 5.52 -39.42
CA ASN A 66 4.21 4.17 -39.79
C ASN A 66 5.33 3.31 -40.41
N ASN A 67 6.36 3.94 -41.02
CA ASN A 67 7.37 3.23 -41.83
C ASN A 67 8.78 3.83 -41.67
N SER A 68 9.21 4.08 -40.44
CA SER A 68 10.37 4.92 -40.12
C SER A 68 11.65 4.57 -40.89
N THR A 69 12.04 3.29 -40.94
CA THR A 69 13.32 2.89 -41.55
C THR A 69 13.29 2.95 -43.08
N PRO A 70 12.31 2.33 -43.79
CA PRO A 70 12.22 2.44 -45.25
C PRO A 70 12.03 3.87 -45.74
N VAL A 71 11.16 4.66 -45.08
CA VAL A 71 10.89 6.05 -45.47
C VAL A 71 12.13 6.91 -45.28
N MET A 72 12.85 6.78 -44.17
CA MET A 72 14.07 7.55 -43.94
C MET A 72 15.18 7.21 -44.95
N LYS A 73 15.25 5.94 -45.41
CA LYS A 73 16.17 5.55 -46.49
C LYS A 73 15.79 6.24 -47.81
N MET A 74 14.52 6.15 -48.21
CA MET A 74 14.04 6.79 -49.45
C MET A 74 14.21 8.31 -49.40
N LEU A 75 13.88 8.96 -48.28
CA LEU A 75 14.06 10.39 -48.12
C LEU A 75 15.51 10.83 -48.35
N ARG A 76 16.50 10.06 -47.87
CA ARG A 76 17.93 10.33 -48.13
C ARG A 76 18.28 10.24 -49.62
N GLU A 77 17.65 9.33 -50.35
CA GLU A 77 17.84 9.16 -51.80
C GLU A 77 17.17 10.28 -52.59
N TYR A 78 15.99 10.74 -52.16
CA TYR A 78 15.27 11.87 -52.80
C TYR A 78 15.91 13.24 -52.50
N LEU A 79 16.47 13.44 -51.30
CA LEU A 79 16.93 14.74 -50.79
C LEU A 79 17.83 15.55 -51.75
N PRO A 80 18.79 14.96 -52.50
CA PRO A 80 19.62 15.69 -53.44
C PRO A 80 18.84 16.25 -54.65
N HIS A 81 17.67 15.69 -54.94
CA HIS A 81 16.86 16.00 -56.13
C HIS A 81 15.67 16.93 -55.80
N LEU A 82 15.47 17.30 -54.54
CA LEU A 82 14.35 18.14 -54.12
C LEU A 82 14.62 19.63 -54.38
N PRO A 83 13.58 20.41 -54.75
CA PRO A 83 13.59 21.87 -54.70
C PRO A 83 13.99 22.39 -53.32
N ALA A 84 14.51 23.62 -53.25
CA ALA A 84 15.11 24.16 -52.02
C ALA A 84 14.15 24.15 -50.80
N GLU A 85 12.89 24.53 -50.98
CA GLU A 85 11.88 24.57 -49.92
C GLU A 85 11.50 23.16 -49.44
N ALA A 86 11.12 22.27 -50.38
CA ALA A 86 10.84 20.86 -50.07
C ALA A 86 12.04 20.17 -49.41
N LYS A 87 13.27 20.46 -49.87
CA LYS A 87 14.51 19.96 -49.27
C LYS A 87 14.67 20.43 -47.83
N ALA A 88 14.41 21.71 -47.54
CA ALA A 88 14.49 22.24 -46.18
C ALA A 88 13.50 21.54 -45.24
N ARG A 89 12.24 21.37 -45.67
CA ARG A 89 11.19 20.69 -44.90
C ARG A 89 11.48 19.21 -44.66
N VAL A 90 11.89 18.49 -45.70
CA VAL A 90 12.31 17.08 -45.56
C VAL A 90 13.52 16.97 -44.64
N THR A 91 14.50 17.87 -44.74
CA THR A 91 15.65 17.88 -43.82
C THR A 91 15.21 18.12 -42.37
N ALA A 92 14.29 19.05 -42.15
CA ALA A 92 13.74 19.33 -40.82
C ALA A 92 13.02 18.11 -40.23
N GLU A 93 12.15 17.45 -41.01
CA GLU A 93 11.46 16.22 -40.59
C GLU A 93 12.41 15.04 -40.36
N MET A 94 13.46 14.91 -41.18
CA MET A 94 14.50 13.90 -40.95
C MET A 94 15.29 14.16 -39.66
N ASN A 95 15.64 15.42 -39.38
CA ASN A 95 16.33 15.79 -38.14
C ASN A 95 15.43 15.55 -36.92
N LEU A 96 14.15 15.91 -37.02
CA LEU A 96 13.14 15.63 -36.01
C LEU A 96 13.08 14.14 -35.70
N ALA A 97 13.03 13.30 -36.74
CA ALA A 97 12.99 11.85 -36.60
C ALA A 97 14.23 11.27 -35.91
N VAL A 98 15.41 11.78 -36.25
CA VAL A 98 16.69 11.37 -35.63
C VAL A 98 16.69 11.75 -34.16
N GLU A 99 16.25 12.96 -33.82
CA GLU A 99 16.21 13.40 -32.42
C GLU A 99 15.15 12.63 -31.61
N ALA A 100 13.97 12.43 -32.18
CA ALA A 100 12.92 11.61 -31.57
C ALA A 100 13.39 10.18 -31.32
N ALA A 101 14.17 9.58 -32.24
CA ALA A 101 14.75 8.25 -32.05
C ALA A 101 15.72 8.19 -30.86
N LYS A 102 16.61 9.18 -30.70
CA LYS A 102 17.51 9.25 -29.53
C LYS A 102 16.75 9.41 -28.22
N ILE A 103 15.69 10.24 -28.24
CA ILE A 103 14.84 10.44 -27.07
C ILE A 103 14.10 9.14 -26.73
N ARG A 104 13.55 8.43 -27.71
CA ARG A 104 12.92 7.11 -27.47
C ARG A 104 13.89 6.11 -26.86
N GLU A 105 15.14 6.08 -27.32
CA GLU A 105 16.19 5.26 -26.72
C GLU A 105 16.46 5.65 -25.25
N SER A 106 16.59 6.96 -24.99
CA SER A 106 16.83 7.48 -23.63
C SER A 106 15.66 7.23 -22.67
N LEU A 107 14.42 7.23 -23.19
CA LEU A 107 13.19 7.04 -22.42
C LEU A 107 12.73 5.56 -22.40
N ALA A 108 13.50 4.65 -22.97
CA ALA A 108 13.11 3.25 -23.12
C ALA A 108 12.88 2.54 -21.78
N VAL A 109 13.46 3.04 -20.68
CA VAL A 109 13.22 2.53 -19.32
C VAL A 109 11.74 2.59 -18.94
N PHE A 110 10.99 3.58 -19.43
CA PHE A 110 9.58 3.70 -19.10
C PHE A 110 8.76 2.54 -19.66
N ASN A 111 9.12 1.99 -20.84
CA ASN A 111 8.50 0.77 -21.37
C ASN A 111 8.58 -0.43 -20.42
N LEU A 112 9.53 -0.44 -19.48
CA LEU A 112 9.73 -1.55 -18.54
C LEU A 112 8.80 -1.46 -17.32
N ILE A 113 8.43 -0.25 -16.90
CA ILE A 113 7.56 -0.01 -15.72
C ILE A 113 6.08 0.14 -16.06
N MET A 114 5.82 0.39 -17.34
CA MET A 114 4.50 0.66 -17.88
C MET A 114 3.60 -0.58 -17.92
N PRO A 115 2.36 -0.52 -17.41
CA PRO A 115 1.34 -1.49 -17.79
C PRO A 115 0.92 -1.27 -19.25
N GLU A 116 0.30 -2.27 -19.86
CA GLU A 116 -0.38 -2.10 -21.14
C GLU A 116 -1.61 -1.20 -20.97
N PHE A 117 -1.76 -0.18 -21.81
CA PHE A 117 -2.94 0.69 -21.85
C PHE A 117 -3.10 1.38 -23.21
N ASP A 118 -4.27 1.97 -23.43
CA ASP A 118 -4.55 2.78 -24.62
C ASP A 118 -4.30 4.26 -24.32
N ILE A 119 -3.34 4.86 -25.03
CA ILE A 119 -2.95 6.28 -24.89
C ILE A 119 -4.14 7.24 -25.13
N ASN A 120 -5.16 6.80 -25.88
CA ASN A 120 -6.34 7.60 -26.18
C ASN A 120 -7.39 7.60 -25.07
N ASN A 121 -7.23 6.77 -24.03
CA ASN A 121 -8.13 6.74 -22.87
C ASN A 121 -7.68 7.68 -21.75
N PHE A 122 -7.20 8.87 -22.11
CA PHE A 122 -6.84 9.93 -21.18
C PHE A 122 -8.08 10.70 -20.70
N VAL A 123 -8.18 10.88 -19.39
CA VAL A 123 -9.38 11.45 -18.75
C VAL A 123 -9.02 12.39 -17.61
N ILE A 124 -9.93 13.31 -17.31
CA ILE A 124 -9.97 14.00 -16.02
C ILE A 124 -10.88 13.18 -15.12
N TYR A 125 -10.37 12.74 -13.97
CA TYR A 125 -11.11 11.98 -12.97
C TYR A 125 -11.29 12.81 -11.69
N ASN A 126 -12.48 12.77 -11.10
CA ASN A 126 -12.72 13.38 -9.80
C ASN A 126 -12.61 12.31 -8.70
N THR A 127 -11.55 12.41 -7.89
CA THR A 127 -11.25 11.45 -6.81
C THR A 127 -12.31 11.42 -5.70
N GLY A 128 -13.18 12.43 -5.63
CA GLY A 128 -14.11 12.65 -4.54
C GLY A 128 -13.45 13.16 -3.25
N TYR A 129 -12.12 13.27 -3.24
CA TYR A 129 -11.40 13.91 -2.14
C TYR A 129 -11.67 15.42 -2.17
N PHE A 130 -12.17 15.93 -1.05
CA PHE A 130 -12.56 17.34 -0.90
C PHE A 130 -11.58 18.02 0.04
N GLU A 131 -10.81 18.98 -0.47
CA GLU A 131 -9.78 19.70 0.28
C GLU A 131 -9.84 21.19 -0.07
N ASN A 132 -9.66 22.06 0.93
CA ASN A 132 -9.66 23.51 0.74
C ASN A 132 -10.88 24.06 -0.04
N SER A 133 -12.06 23.50 0.24
CA SER A 133 -13.33 23.85 -0.41
C SER A 133 -13.44 23.49 -1.90
N ALA A 134 -12.58 22.61 -2.42
CA ALA A 134 -12.64 22.11 -3.79
C ALA A 134 -12.45 20.59 -3.86
N PHE A 135 -13.04 19.97 -4.89
CA PHE A 135 -12.69 18.59 -5.23
C PHE A 135 -11.32 18.52 -5.87
N ARG A 136 -10.59 17.45 -5.55
CA ARG A 136 -9.34 17.10 -6.21
C ARG A 136 -9.61 16.33 -7.51
N TYR A 137 -9.14 16.91 -8.61
CA TYR A 137 -9.17 16.31 -9.94
C TYR A 137 -7.79 15.77 -10.29
N GLU A 138 -7.76 14.63 -10.97
CA GLU A 138 -6.54 14.00 -11.45
C GLU A 138 -6.64 13.73 -12.95
N TYR A 139 -5.55 13.99 -13.66
CA TYR A 139 -5.39 13.61 -15.05
C TYR A 139 -4.78 12.22 -15.11
N VAL A 140 -5.48 11.27 -15.73
CA VAL A 140 -5.12 9.85 -15.66
C VAL A 140 -5.48 9.12 -16.96
N TRP A 141 -4.88 7.95 -17.20
CA TRP A 141 -5.35 7.02 -18.23
C TRP A 141 -6.18 5.90 -17.62
N ILE A 142 -7.27 5.53 -18.28
CA ILE A 142 -8.04 4.34 -17.91
C ILE A 142 -7.32 3.10 -18.43
N ILE A 143 -6.80 2.27 -17.51
CA ILE A 143 -6.22 0.97 -17.85
C ILE A 143 -7.32 -0.09 -17.96
N LYS A 144 -8.21 -0.12 -16.97
CA LYS A 144 -9.26 -1.13 -16.87
C LYS A 144 -10.51 -0.54 -16.27
N GLU A 145 -11.66 -0.89 -16.84
CA GLU A 145 -12.97 -0.48 -16.35
C GLU A 145 -13.84 -1.71 -16.17
N ASN A 146 -14.31 -1.93 -14.93
CA ASN A 146 -15.29 -2.96 -14.60
C ASN A 146 -16.59 -2.29 -14.10
N GLU A 147 -17.62 -3.07 -13.80
CA GLU A 147 -18.91 -2.56 -13.29
C GLU A 147 -18.75 -1.69 -12.03
N ASN A 148 -17.85 -2.09 -11.12
CA ASN A 148 -17.71 -1.47 -9.80
C ASN A 148 -16.38 -0.73 -9.58
N THR A 149 -15.41 -0.86 -10.49
CA THR A 149 -14.04 -0.38 -10.28
C THR A 149 -13.46 0.24 -11.55
N LEU A 150 -12.64 1.27 -11.36
CA LEU A 150 -11.79 1.88 -12.37
C LEU A 150 -10.34 1.70 -11.93
N THR A 151 -9.51 1.16 -12.82
CA THR A 151 -8.06 1.12 -12.65
C THR A 151 -7.46 2.20 -13.54
N PHE A 152 -6.77 3.15 -12.92
CA PHE A 152 -6.11 4.24 -13.62
C PHE A 152 -4.60 4.11 -13.58
N LEU A 153 -3.94 4.65 -14.61
CA LEU A 153 -2.53 5.03 -14.60
C LEU A 153 -2.45 6.54 -14.35
N THR A 154 -1.76 6.96 -13.29
CA THR A 154 -1.54 8.39 -13.04
C THR A 154 -0.45 8.94 -13.97
N THR A 155 -0.36 10.27 -14.07
CA THR A 155 0.75 10.95 -14.77
C THR A 155 2.13 10.60 -14.22
N ASP A 156 2.19 10.14 -12.97
CA ASP A 156 3.41 9.73 -12.26
C ASP A 156 3.64 8.21 -12.35
N MET A 157 3.01 7.54 -13.31
CA MET A 157 3.15 6.10 -13.60
C MET A 157 2.73 5.15 -12.46
N GLU A 158 1.86 5.62 -11.56
CA GLU A 158 1.28 4.77 -10.52
C GLU A 158 -0.06 4.20 -10.96
N THR A 159 -0.27 2.90 -10.73
CA THR A 159 -1.58 2.28 -10.92
C THR A 159 -2.41 2.37 -9.66
N SER A 160 -3.61 2.93 -9.76
CA SER A 160 -4.54 3.06 -8.65
C SER A 160 -5.91 2.48 -9.00
N ASN A 161 -6.50 1.76 -8.05
CA ASN A 161 -7.86 1.23 -8.18
C ASN A 161 -8.82 2.12 -7.40
N PHE A 162 -9.83 2.65 -8.07
CA PHE A 162 -10.89 3.41 -7.43
C PHE A 162 -12.22 2.69 -7.61
N PRO A 163 -13.05 2.61 -6.56
CA PRO A 163 -14.44 2.24 -6.74
C PRO A 163 -15.12 3.27 -7.64
N LYS A 164 -16.01 2.82 -8.53
CA LYS A 164 -16.98 3.70 -9.19
C LYS A 164 -17.96 4.18 -8.13
N LEU A 165 -17.57 5.20 -7.40
CA LEU A 165 -18.33 5.72 -6.26
C LEU A 165 -19.66 6.29 -6.75
N VAL A 166 -20.74 5.80 -6.16
CA VAL A 166 -22.05 6.45 -6.20
C VAL A 166 -22.13 7.33 -4.95
N ILE A 167 -21.72 8.60 -5.03
CA ILE A 167 -21.91 9.55 -3.92
C ILE A 167 -23.02 10.53 -4.28
N SER A 168 -24.19 10.34 -3.65
CA SER A 168 -25.37 11.20 -3.73
C SER A 168 -25.46 12.24 -2.60
N SER A 169 -24.58 12.22 -1.58
CA SER A 169 -24.75 13.07 -0.38
C SER A 169 -23.89 14.34 -0.35
N LEU A 170 -22.65 14.33 -0.88
CA LEU A 170 -21.75 15.51 -0.88
C LEU A 170 -22.09 16.54 -1.94
N VAL A 171 -22.60 16.10 -3.11
CA VAL A 171 -23.00 17.01 -4.22
C VAL A 171 -24.21 17.87 -3.85
N ASN A 172 -25.00 17.44 -2.87
CA ASN A 172 -26.20 18.16 -2.40
C ASN A 172 -25.92 19.20 -1.30
N SER A 173 -24.65 19.53 -1.02
CA SER A 173 -24.33 20.59 -0.07
C SER A 173 -24.69 21.96 -0.67
N PRO A 174 -25.56 22.76 -0.02
CA PRO A 174 -26.04 24.04 -0.57
C PRO A 174 -24.93 25.10 -0.72
N ASP A 175 -23.80 24.92 -0.02
CA ASP A 175 -22.66 25.85 -0.07
C ASP A 175 -21.66 25.51 -1.19
N TYR A 176 -21.92 24.47 -1.99
CA TYR A 176 -20.98 24.00 -3.02
C TYR A 176 -21.57 24.09 -4.43
N ILE A 177 -20.91 24.87 -5.28
CA ILE A 177 -21.21 24.95 -6.72
C ILE A 177 -20.15 24.11 -7.45
N HIS A 178 -20.56 22.94 -7.94
CA HIS A 178 -19.71 22.10 -8.76
C HIS A 178 -19.46 22.75 -10.14
N PRO A 179 -18.22 22.85 -10.65
CA PRO A 179 -17.96 23.41 -11.98
C PRO A 179 -18.61 22.58 -13.08
N ALA A 180 -19.40 23.22 -13.95
CA ALA A 180 -20.18 22.53 -14.99
C ALA A 180 -19.31 21.78 -16.02
N ASP A 181 -18.03 22.12 -16.16
CA ASP A 181 -17.06 21.52 -17.07
C ASP A 181 -16.22 20.40 -16.45
N LYS A 182 -16.52 20.00 -15.21
CA LYS A 182 -15.75 18.98 -14.48
C LYS A 182 -16.59 17.74 -14.20
N PRO A 183 -15.97 16.56 -13.98
CA PRO A 183 -16.70 15.37 -13.56
C PRO A 183 -17.17 15.48 -12.10
N LEU A 184 -18.31 14.86 -11.79
CA LEU A 184 -18.74 14.63 -10.41
C LEU A 184 -17.82 13.61 -9.71
N PRO A 185 -17.76 13.58 -8.36
CA PRO A 185 -17.01 12.57 -7.61
C PRO A 185 -17.24 11.14 -8.11
N GLY A 186 -16.17 10.41 -8.39
CA GLY A 186 -16.24 9.04 -8.93
C GLY A 186 -16.51 8.95 -10.43
N GLN A 187 -16.70 10.06 -11.12
CA GLN A 187 -16.86 10.14 -12.58
C GLN A 187 -15.60 10.66 -13.26
N TYR A 188 -15.54 10.48 -14.58
CA TYR A 188 -14.47 11.00 -15.43
C TYR A 188 -15.03 11.64 -16.71
N ILE A 189 -14.25 12.53 -17.31
CA ILE A 189 -14.51 13.12 -18.64
C ILE A 189 -13.30 12.83 -19.53
N LYS A 190 -13.54 12.32 -20.74
CA LYS A 190 -12.48 12.14 -21.74
C LYS A 190 -11.86 13.48 -22.12
N THR A 191 -10.54 13.52 -22.21
CA THR A 191 -9.79 14.72 -22.59
C THR A 191 -8.63 14.37 -23.52
N SER A 192 -8.00 15.38 -24.11
CA SER A 192 -6.89 15.23 -25.04
C SER A 192 -5.56 15.34 -24.30
N PHE A 193 -4.76 14.26 -24.31
CA PHE A 193 -3.39 14.32 -23.78
C PHE A 193 -2.53 15.36 -24.52
N PRO A 194 -2.55 15.46 -25.87
CA PRO A 194 -1.82 16.51 -26.57
C PRO A 194 -2.16 17.95 -26.15
N GLU A 195 -3.43 18.24 -25.84
CA GLU A 195 -3.85 19.57 -25.37
C GLU A 195 -3.34 19.84 -23.96
N PHE A 196 -3.51 18.87 -23.06
CA PHE A 196 -2.96 18.92 -21.71
C PHE A 196 -1.44 19.11 -21.72
N ALA A 197 -0.72 18.36 -22.55
CA ALA A 197 0.73 18.47 -22.73
C ALA A 197 1.15 19.89 -23.19
N LYS A 198 0.42 20.49 -24.13
CA LYS A 198 0.68 21.87 -24.58
C LYS A 198 0.45 22.90 -23.47
N GLU A 199 -0.60 22.73 -22.66
CA GLU A 199 -0.88 23.58 -21.52
C GLU A 199 0.25 23.53 -20.49
N ILE A 200 0.67 22.32 -20.09
CA ILE A 200 1.79 22.10 -19.16
C ILE A 200 3.07 22.75 -19.70
N LEU A 201 3.37 22.57 -20.99
CA LEU A 201 4.55 23.15 -21.60
C LEU A 201 4.53 24.68 -21.61
N SER A 202 3.38 25.29 -21.92
CA SER A 202 3.20 26.74 -21.88
C SER A 202 3.43 27.28 -20.46
N ASN A 203 2.87 26.61 -19.45
CA ASN A 203 3.02 26.99 -18.05
C ASN A 203 4.45 26.80 -17.54
N ALA A 204 5.15 25.75 -17.98
CA ALA A 204 6.54 25.48 -17.61
C ALA A 204 7.50 26.56 -18.14
N VAL A 205 7.26 27.05 -19.37
CA VAL A 205 8.05 28.13 -19.98
C VAL A 205 7.82 29.47 -19.28
N GLN A 206 6.59 29.77 -18.86
CA GLN A 206 6.27 31.05 -18.22
C GLN A 206 6.80 31.18 -16.78
N ASN A 207 6.85 30.09 -16.03
CA ASN A 207 7.20 30.10 -14.60
C ASN A 207 8.69 29.83 -14.30
N ASP A 208 9.54 29.83 -15.34
CA ASP A 208 11.01 29.66 -15.26
C ASP A 208 11.47 28.53 -14.31
N LEU A 209 10.70 27.43 -14.25
CA LEU A 209 10.86 26.28 -13.35
C LEU A 209 10.91 26.60 -11.83
N GLN A 210 10.83 27.86 -11.40
CA GLN A 210 11.02 28.27 -10.00
C GLN A 210 9.86 27.90 -9.06
N GLY A 211 8.66 27.64 -9.62
CA GLY A 211 7.47 27.28 -8.85
C GLY A 211 7.37 25.79 -8.45
N TYR A 212 8.21 24.92 -8.99
CA TYR A 212 8.16 23.48 -8.74
C TYR A 212 9.33 23.08 -7.84
N SER A 213 9.13 23.11 -6.53
CA SER A 213 10.18 23.05 -5.49
C SER A 213 10.84 21.67 -5.26
N PHE A 214 10.64 20.69 -6.15
CA PHE A 214 11.38 19.42 -6.11
C PHE A 214 12.25 19.29 -7.36
N ILE A 215 13.47 19.82 -7.27
CA ILE A 215 14.44 19.92 -8.37
C ILE A 215 14.73 18.54 -9.04
N PHE A 216 14.63 17.44 -8.29
CA PHE A 216 14.70 16.08 -8.82
C PHE A 216 13.40 15.58 -9.46
N GLY A 217 12.25 15.91 -8.86
CA GLY A 217 10.93 15.55 -9.39
C GLY A 217 10.66 16.14 -10.77
N ASN A 218 11.12 17.36 -11.02
CA ASN A 218 10.88 18.05 -12.29
C ASN A 218 11.56 17.36 -13.48
N CYS A 219 12.79 16.88 -13.31
CA CYS A 219 13.51 16.18 -14.39
C CYS A 219 12.78 14.90 -14.82
N ILE A 220 12.42 14.07 -13.84
CA ILE A 220 11.71 12.81 -14.09
C ILE A 220 10.31 13.07 -14.65
N GLN A 221 9.57 14.01 -14.07
CA GLN A 221 8.21 14.33 -14.54
C GLN A 221 8.20 14.85 -15.98
N MET A 222 9.12 15.74 -16.34
CA MET A 222 9.25 16.21 -17.72
C MET A 222 9.67 15.06 -18.66
N SER A 223 10.50 14.12 -18.20
CA SER A 223 10.85 12.92 -18.96
C SER A 223 9.63 12.00 -19.19
N MET A 224 8.76 11.86 -18.19
CA MET A 224 7.49 11.14 -18.34
C MET A 224 6.58 11.83 -19.35
N PHE A 225 6.40 13.16 -19.29
CA PHE A 225 5.63 13.88 -20.31
C PHE A 225 6.23 13.80 -21.71
N ALA A 226 7.56 13.78 -21.83
CA ALA A 226 8.22 13.51 -23.10
C ALA A 226 7.86 12.12 -23.62
N TYR A 227 7.91 11.12 -22.75
CA TYR A 227 7.57 9.74 -23.08
C TYR A 227 6.10 9.59 -23.49
N TRP A 228 5.18 10.16 -22.73
CA TRP A 228 3.75 10.19 -23.06
C TRP A 228 3.47 10.88 -24.39
N SER A 229 4.16 11.99 -24.67
CA SER A 229 4.07 12.69 -25.95
C SER A 229 4.58 11.83 -27.10
N MET A 230 5.63 11.03 -26.88
CA MET A 230 6.09 10.07 -27.90
C MET A 230 5.03 9.00 -28.19
N LEU A 231 4.36 8.46 -27.17
CA LEU A 231 3.28 7.48 -27.35
C LEU A 231 2.05 8.08 -28.03
N ALA A 232 1.79 9.36 -27.82
CA ALA A 232 0.73 10.12 -28.49
C ALA A 232 1.14 10.63 -29.89
N ASN A 233 2.30 10.22 -30.42
CA ASN A 233 2.85 10.67 -31.71
C ASN A 233 3.13 12.19 -31.82
N GLU A 234 3.30 12.87 -30.69
CA GLU A 234 3.58 14.31 -30.55
C GLU A 234 5.08 14.58 -30.39
N GLU A 235 5.89 14.22 -31.40
CA GLU A 235 7.36 14.22 -31.31
C GLU A 235 7.97 15.60 -30.99
N ASN A 236 7.42 16.69 -31.55
CA ASN A 236 7.87 18.05 -31.25
C ASN A 236 7.64 18.42 -29.77
N THR A 237 6.51 18.02 -29.23
CA THR A 237 6.17 18.25 -27.81
C THR A 237 7.09 17.41 -26.93
N ALA A 238 7.35 16.16 -27.32
CA ALA A 238 8.26 15.28 -26.61
C ALA A 238 9.69 15.84 -26.53
N ILE A 239 10.23 16.37 -27.63
CA ILE A 239 11.55 17.00 -27.68
C ILE A 239 11.63 18.18 -26.70
N LYS A 240 10.63 19.06 -26.68
CA LYS A 240 10.62 20.21 -25.78
C LYS A 240 10.58 19.80 -24.30
N PHE A 241 9.79 18.79 -23.96
CA PHE A 241 9.78 18.23 -22.60
C PHE A 241 11.12 17.60 -22.23
N PHE A 242 11.76 16.86 -23.15
CA PHE A 242 13.07 16.27 -22.92
C PHE A 242 14.16 17.33 -22.72
N GLU A 243 14.13 18.43 -23.48
CA GLU A 243 15.02 19.57 -23.28
C GLU A 243 14.82 20.22 -21.91
N LEU A 244 13.56 20.39 -21.46
CA LEU A 244 13.25 20.90 -20.13
C LEU A 244 13.74 19.95 -19.03
N ALA A 245 13.57 18.64 -19.21
CA ALA A 245 14.09 17.64 -18.29
C ALA A 245 15.61 17.75 -18.15
N ASN A 246 16.34 17.83 -19.27
CA ASN A 246 17.79 17.96 -19.23
C ASN A 246 18.25 19.30 -18.65
N LYS A 247 17.56 20.42 -18.93
CA LYS A 247 17.82 21.71 -18.26
C LYS A 247 17.62 21.61 -16.75
N SER A 248 16.54 20.96 -16.30
CA SER A 248 16.28 20.74 -14.88
C SER A 248 17.38 19.91 -14.22
N ARG A 249 17.86 18.84 -14.88
CA ARG A 249 18.99 18.03 -14.39
C ARG A 249 20.26 18.86 -14.22
N ILE A 250 20.60 19.68 -15.23
CA ILE A 250 21.80 20.54 -15.19
C ILE A 250 21.68 21.57 -14.06
N ALA A 251 20.51 22.20 -13.89
CA ALA A 251 20.26 23.16 -12.82
C ALA A 251 20.38 22.53 -11.42
N ALA A 252 20.08 21.23 -11.29
CA ALA A 252 20.26 20.46 -10.06
C ALA A 252 21.74 20.20 -9.70
N ASN A 253 22.70 20.57 -10.55
CA ASN A 253 24.10 20.18 -10.46
C ASN A 253 24.29 18.65 -10.35
N ASN A 254 23.38 17.86 -10.91
CA ASN A 254 23.55 16.40 -10.89
C ASN A 254 24.62 15.99 -11.91
N SER A 255 25.72 15.43 -11.40
CA SER A 255 26.84 14.89 -12.19
C SER A 255 26.50 13.59 -12.93
N GLU A 256 25.43 12.90 -12.53
CA GLU A 256 24.99 11.67 -13.18
C GLU A 256 24.54 11.94 -14.62
N SER A 257 24.75 10.92 -15.47
CA SER A 257 24.20 10.97 -16.82
C SER A 257 22.67 10.93 -16.75
N PHE A 258 22.02 11.51 -17.75
CA PHE A 258 20.56 11.54 -17.82
C PHE A 258 19.97 10.12 -17.89
N GLU A 259 20.67 9.20 -18.58
CA GLU A 259 20.29 7.80 -18.68
C GLU A 259 20.39 7.07 -17.33
N ASP A 260 21.48 7.29 -16.58
CA ASP A 260 21.65 6.68 -15.24
C ASP A 260 20.56 7.14 -14.28
N LEU A 261 20.19 8.43 -14.32
CA LEU A 261 19.10 8.98 -13.52
C LEU A 261 17.75 8.30 -13.85
N LEU A 262 17.43 8.16 -15.13
CA LEU A 262 16.20 7.50 -15.57
C LEU A 262 16.19 6.01 -15.24
N ASN A 263 17.33 5.32 -15.38
CA ASN A 263 17.48 3.92 -15.01
C ASN A 263 17.31 3.71 -13.50
N ALA A 264 17.89 4.60 -12.67
CA ALA A 264 17.71 4.58 -11.22
C ALA A 264 16.24 4.77 -10.82
N TYR A 265 15.56 5.75 -11.43
CA TYR A 265 14.13 5.97 -11.20
C TYR A 265 13.27 4.78 -11.63
N GLY A 266 13.48 4.28 -12.85
CA GLY A 266 12.77 3.10 -13.35
C GLY A 266 12.96 1.88 -12.47
N ALA A 267 14.18 1.67 -11.95
CA ALA A 267 14.46 0.60 -11.01
C ALA A 267 13.73 0.76 -9.66
N ILE A 268 13.59 2.00 -9.16
CA ILE A 268 12.80 2.32 -7.98
C ILE A 268 11.32 1.95 -8.20
N CYS A 269 10.73 2.40 -9.31
CA CYS A 269 9.34 2.09 -9.64
C CYS A 269 9.11 0.58 -9.79
N LEU A 270 9.99 -0.12 -10.52
CA LEU A 270 9.95 -1.58 -10.64
C LEU A 270 10.07 -2.28 -9.29
N LYS A 271 10.94 -1.78 -8.39
CA LYS A 271 11.11 -2.34 -7.05
C LYS A 271 9.81 -2.24 -6.26
N ILE A 272 9.21 -1.05 -6.18
CA ILE A 272 7.92 -0.85 -5.48
C ILE A 272 6.85 -1.79 -6.06
N GLN A 273 6.76 -1.87 -7.39
CA GLN A 273 5.82 -2.76 -8.06
C GLN A 273 6.09 -4.23 -7.72
N ALA A 274 7.36 -4.67 -7.74
CA ALA A 274 7.73 -6.05 -7.40
C ALA A 274 7.41 -6.40 -5.94
N LEU A 275 7.60 -5.46 -5.00
CA LEU A 275 7.21 -5.65 -3.60
C LEU A 275 5.69 -5.81 -3.47
N ARG A 276 4.91 -4.90 -4.08
CA ARG A 276 3.44 -4.96 -4.09
C ARG A 276 2.90 -6.22 -4.74
N ASP A 277 3.48 -6.62 -5.87
CA ASP A 277 3.14 -7.85 -6.58
C ASP A 277 3.40 -9.10 -5.73
N ALA A 278 4.52 -9.13 -5.00
CA ALA A 278 4.83 -10.21 -4.08
C ALA A 278 3.72 -10.34 -3.02
N SER A 279 3.33 -9.22 -2.40
CA SER A 279 2.24 -9.18 -1.41
C SER A 279 0.88 -9.56 -2.00
N ASN A 280 0.64 -9.27 -3.27
CA ASN A 280 -0.61 -9.57 -3.95
C ASN A 280 -0.70 -11.01 -4.49
N GLY A 281 0.26 -11.88 -4.17
CA GLY A 281 0.17 -13.28 -4.58
C GLY A 281 0.76 -13.60 -5.95
N VAL A 282 1.47 -12.66 -6.61
CA VAL A 282 2.08 -12.91 -7.92
C VAL A 282 3.09 -14.06 -7.85
N LEU A 283 3.17 -14.86 -8.92
CA LEU A 283 4.09 -16.01 -9.03
C LEU A 283 5.56 -15.58 -8.91
N ARG A 284 6.36 -16.39 -8.21
CA ARG A 284 7.77 -16.08 -7.92
C ARG A 284 8.61 -15.97 -9.19
N GLU A 285 8.33 -16.75 -10.23
CA GLU A 285 9.00 -16.68 -11.53
C GLU A 285 8.80 -15.32 -12.20
N THR A 286 7.61 -14.73 -12.05
CA THR A 286 7.33 -13.37 -12.54
C THR A 286 8.11 -12.33 -11.75
N LEU A 287 8.21 -12.50 -10.43
CA LEU A 287 9.02 -11.62 -9.57
C LEU A 287 10.51 -11.71 -9.93
N VAL A 288 11.04 -12.91 -10.19
CA VAL A 288 12.43 -13.12 -10.66
C VAL A 288 12.70 -12.36 -11.95
N LYS A 289 11.76 -12.37 -12.90
CA LYS A 289 11.90 -11.59 -14.15
C LYS A 289 12.01 -10.09 -13.86
N LYS A 290 11.15 -9.56 -12.98
CA LYS A 290 11.19 -8.14 -12.58
C LYS A 290 12.50 -7.77 -11.88
N TRP A 291 12.93 -8.57 -10.90
CA TRP A 291 14.20 -8.34 -10.20
C TRP A 291 15.43 -8.45 -11.12
N ASN A 292 15.39 -9.31 -12.13
CA ASN A 292 16.44 -9.32 -13.16
C ASN A 292 16.47 -8.03 -14.00
N VAL A 293 15.32 -7.41 -14.28
CA VAL A 293 15.28 -6.11 -14.95
C VAL A 293 15.85 -5.02 -14.04
N ILE A 294 15.44 -4.98 -12.76
CA ILE A 294 16.00 -4.06 -11.76
C ILE A 294 17.53 -4.19 -11.66
N ASN A 295 18.04 -5.43 -11.65
CA ASN A 295 19.48 -5.70 -11.62
C ASN A 295 20.20 -5.27 -12.90
N LYS A 296 19.55 -5.38 -14.06
CA LYS A 296 20.14 -4.85 -15.31
C LYS A 296 20.23 -3.33 -15.31
N LEU A 297 19.24 -2.65 -14.73
CA LEU A 297 19.20 -1.18 -14.67
C LEU A 297 20.20 -0.61 -13.65
N THR A 298 20.36 -1.26 -12.50
CA THR A 298 21.15 -0.71 -11.38
C THR A 298 22.46 -1.44 -11.11
N GLY A 299 22.56 -2.72 -11.45
CA GLY A 299 23.65 -3.59 -11.01
C GLY A 299 23.76 -3.74 -9.50
N SER A 300 22.70 -3.43 -8.74
CA SER A 300 22.77 -3.39 -7.28
C SER A 300 22.85 -4.79 -6.68
N GLN A 301 23.63 -4.93 -5.60
CA GLN A 301 23.75 -6.18 -4.85
C GLN A 301 22.38 -6.67 -4.35
N GLU A 302 21.54 -5.76 -3.84
CA GLU A 302 20.18 -6.09 -3.37
C GLU A 302 19.36 -6.80 -4.46
N SER A 303 19.37 -6.28 -5.69
CA SER A 303 18.57 -6.88 -6.77
C SER A 303 19.08 -8.25 -7.19
N ALA A 304 20.40 -8.47 -7.17
CA ALA A 304 21.01 -9.77 -7.42
C ALA A 304 20.68 -10.78 -6.30
N GLU A 305 20.72 -10.33 -5.04
CA GLU A 305 20.32 -11.13 -3.88
C GLU A 305 18.84 -11.54 -3.95
N MET A 306 17.94 -10.60 -4.26
CA MET A 306 16.51 -10.90 -4.40
C MET A 306 16.24 -11.95 -5.50
N VAL A 307 16.95 -11.89 -6.64
CA VAL A 307 16.86 -12.94 -7.67
C VAL A 307 17.30 -14.30 -7.11
N SER A 308 18.41 -14.35 -6.38
CA SER A 308 18.92 -15.57 -5.75
C SER A 308 17.91 -16.16 -4.75
N LEU A 309 17.39 -15.33 -3.84
CA LEU A 309 16.46 -15.74 -2.79
C LEU A 309 15.13 -16.25 -3.38
N TYR A 310 14.58 -15.60 -4.41
CA TYR A 310 13.37 -16.11 -5.07
C TYR A 310 13.60 -17.44 -5.80
N ASN A 311 14.77 -17.65 -6.41
CA ASN A 311 15.09 -18.94 -7.02
C ASN A 311 15.18 -20.06 -5.98
N GLN A 312 15.70 -19.79 -4.79
CA GLN A 312 15.68 -20.76 -3.68
C GLN A 312 14.26 -21.11 -3.27
N LEU A 313 13.37 -20.12 -3.16
CA LEU A 313 11.96 -20.34 -2.84
C LEU A 313 11.24 -21.16 -3.92
N ILE A 314 11.54 -20.93 -5.21
CA ILE A 314 10.99 -21.72 -6.33
C ILE A 314 11.47 -23.17 -6.25
N ALA A 315 12.74 -23.41 -5.93
CA ALA A 315 13.26 -24.76 -5.77
C ALA A 315 12.58 -25.47 -4.58
N GLU A 316 12.42 -24.77 -3.46
CA GLU A 316 11.71 -25.28 -2.29
C GLU A 316 10.23 -25.57 -2.60
N ASP A 317 9.56 -24.74 -3.40
CA ASP A 317 8.18 -24.99 -3.87
C ASP A 317 8.06 -26.30 -4.63
N ALA A 318 9.03 -26.61 -5.48
CA ALA A 318 9.03 -27.81 -6.30
C ALA A 318 9.28 -29.09 -5.48
N GLU A 319 10.00 -28.97 -4.37
CA GLU A 319 10.30 -30.08 -3.46
C GLU A 319 9.21 -30.30 -2.39
N TRP A 320 8.34 -29.32 -2.18
CA TRP A 320 7.33 -29.38 -1.13
C TRP A 320 6.20 -30.35 -1.46
N ILE A 321 5.92 -31.24 -0.51
CA ILE A 321 4.80 -32.18 -0.57
C ILE A 321 3.79 -31.78 0.51
N GLU A 322 2.62 -31.33 0.08
CA GLU A 322 1.55 -30.93 0.99
C GLU A 322 1.06 -32.15 1.81
N PRO A 323 1.07 -32.09 3.15
CA PRO A 323 0.55 -33.18 3.97
C PRO A 323 -0.98 -33.26 3.87
N GLU A 324 -1.50 -34.47 3.69
CA GLU A 324 -2.95 -34.72 3.50
C GLU A 324 -3.79 -34.44 4.77
N PHE A 325 -3.23 -34.71 5.96
CA PHE A 325 -3.93 -34.56 7.26
C PHE A 325 -3.07 -33.84 8.29
N LEU A 326 -3.12 -32.51 8.30
CA LEU A 326 -2.33 -31.67 9.20
C LEU A 326 -2.54 -31.99 10.69
N MET A 327 -3.78 -32.23 11.12
CA MET A 327 -4.11 -32.53 12.52
C MET A 327 -3.57 -33.88 13.00
N ALA A 328 -3.26 -34.80 12.08
CA ALA A 328 -2.65 -36.09 12.40
C ALA A 328 -1.13 -36.00 12.59
N LEU A 329 -0.51 -34.89 12.19
CA LEU A 329 0.90 -34.63 12.40
C LEU A 329 1.16 -34.29 13.88
N ASN A 330 2.36 -34.62 14.37
CA ASN A 330 2.80 -34.15 15.67
C ASN A 330 2.99 -32.59 15.64
N PRO A 331 3.00 -31.92 16.81
CA PRO A 331 3.10 -30.46 16.86
C PRO A 331 4.32 -29.87 16.15
N GLU A 332 5.46 -30.57 16.14
CA GLU A 332 6.68 -30.14 15.46
C GLU A 332 6.50 -30.13 13.93
N LYS A 333 5.90 -31.18 13.37
CA LYS A 333 5.56 -31.26 11.95
C LYS A 333 4.45 -30.30 11.54
N GLN A 334 3.51 -30.00 12.44
CA GLN A 334 2.57 -28.89 12.22
C GLN A 334 3.29 -27.54 12.17
N ALA A 335 4.31 -27.32 13.03
CA ALA A 335 5.08 -26.08 13.01
C ALA A 335 5.91 -25.95 11.73
N GLU A 336 6.56 -27.02 11.25
CA GLU A 336 7.25 -27.03 9.94
C GLU A 336 6.29 -26.64 8.80
N TYR A 337 5.09 -27.23 8.79
CA TYR A 337 4.06 -26.91 7.81
C TYR A 337 3.67 -25.41 7.85
N TRP A 338 3.39 -24.87 9.04
CA TRP A 338 2.97 -23.47 9.15
C TRP A 338 4.11 -22.49 8.88
N LEU A 339 5.36 -22.84 9.20
CA LEU A 339 6.53 -22.08 8.76
C LEU A 339 6.64 -22.07 7.24
N PHE A 340 6.44 -23.21 6.57
CA PHE A 340 6.41 -23.24 5.11
C PHE A 340 5.30 -22.36 4.53
N LYS A 341 4.12 -22.30 5.16
CA LYS A 341 3.02 -21.41 4.72
C LYS A 341 3.24 -19.94 5.07
N LEU A 342 4.10 -19.63 6.05
CA LEU A 342 4.35 -18.28 6.53
C LEU A 342 4.83 -17.34 5.42
N ARG A 343 5.68 -17.81 4.50
CA ARG A 343 6.14 -17.01 3.34
C ARG A 343 5.03 -16.53 2.43
N ASP A 344 3.90 -17.22 2.39
CA ASP A 344 2.79 -16.89 1.50
C ASP A 344 1.75 -15.97 2.17
N CYS A 345 1.97 -15.56 3.43
CA CYS A 345 1.11 -14.61 4.12
C CYS A 345 1.27 -13.19 3.53
N GLY A 346 0.34 -12.80 2.64
CA GLY A 346 0.35 -11.52 1.92
C GLY A 346 -0.47 -10.42 2.60
N LYS A 347 -0.07 -9.96 3.79
CA LYS A 347 -0.73 -8.82 4.47
C LYS A 347 0.16 -7.58 4.43
N SER A 348 -0.31 -6.49 3.81
CA SER A 348 0.36 -5.18 3.91
C SER A 348 0.08 -4.55 5.27
N GLN A 349 1.11 -4.09 5.98
CA GLN A 349 0.95 -3.51 7.30
C GLN A 349 1.78 -2.25 7.54
N TYR A 350 1.25 -1.36 8.38
CA TYR A 350 1.82 -0.05 8.68
C TYR A 350 2.94 -0.06 9.73
N LEU A 351 3.09 -1.15 10.50
CA LEU A 351 4.18 -1.31 11.46
C LEU A 351 4.63 -2.78 11.53
N PRO A 352 5.92 -3.08 11.67
CA PRO A 352 6.38 -4.46 11.87
C PRO A 352 5.82 -5.11 13.15
N ASN A 353 5.56 -4.31 14.20
CA ASN A 353 4.91 -4.83 15.42
C ASN A 353 3.41 -5.05 15.27
N SER A 354 2.78 -4.46 14.24
CA SER A 354 1.38 -4.73 13.95
C SER A 354 1.16 -6.09 13.25
N PHE A 355 2.25 -6.85 12.99
CA PHE A 355 2.28 -8.19 12.37
C PHE A 355 1.16 -9.09 12.86
N LEU A 356 0.86 -8.92 14.14
CA LEU A 356 -0.09 -9.66 14.93
C LEU A 356 -0.79 -8.73 15.91
N ASP A 357 -1.09 -7.49 15.50
CA ASP A 357 -1.72 -6.56 16.43
C ASP A 357 -3.13 -7.06 16.79
N THR A 358 -3.18 -7.84 17.86
CA THR A 358 -4.38 -8.00 18.66
C THR A 358 -4.84 -6.64 19.21
N SER A 359 -4.02 -5.57 19.14
CA SER A 359 -4.49 -4.21 19.38
C SER A 359 -5.10 -3.53 18.14
N TYR A 360 -4.85 -4.00 16.91
CA TYR A 360 -5.78 -3.70 15.80
C TYR A 360 -7.08 -4.47 16.00
N ILE A 361 -7.09 -5.67 16.61
CA ILE A 361 -8.32 -6.31 17.13
C ILE A 361 -8.91 -5.53 18.35
N ALA A 362 -8.13 -4.67 19.01
CA ALA A 362 -8.65 -3.74 20.01
C ALA A 362 -9.16 -2.42 19.40
N GLU A 363 -8.64 -1.98 18.25
CA GLU A 363 -9.05 -0.76 17.55
C GLU A 363 -10.17 -1.00 16.51
N THR A 364 -10.13 -2.11 15.77
CA THR A 364 -11.25 -2.64 14.98
C THR A 364 -12.15 -3.45 15.91
N LYS A 365 -13.33 -2.90 16.15
CA LYS A 365 -14.31 -3.20 17.20
C LYS A 365 -15.00 -4.56 17.13
N GLU A 366 -14.44 -5.48 16.39
CA GLU A 366 -14.93 -6.84 16.26
C GLU A 366 -13.73 -7.73 16.61
N LEU A 367 -13.71 -8.21 17.85
CA LEU A 367 -12.97 -9.42 18.17
C LEU A 367 -13.60 -10.51 17.30
N PRO A 368 -12.93 -11.03 16.24
CA PRO A 368 -13.46 -12.23 15.63
C PRO A 368 -13.50 -13.28 16.75
N GLU A 369 -14.67 -13.86 17.00
CA GLU A 369 -14.88 -14.85 18.08
C GLU A 369 -13.91 -16.02 17.97
N GLU A 370 -13.38 -16.25 16.76
CA GLU A 370 -12.29 -17.15 16.43
C GLU A 370 -11.29 -16.42 15.52
N LEU A 371 -10.01 -16.42 15.88
CA LEU A 371 -8.94 -16.01 14.96
C LEU A 371 -9.07 -16.82 13.66
N PRO A 372 -8.88 -16.24 12.46
CA PRO A 372 -9.14 -16.94 11.21
C PRO A 372 -8.30 -18.22 11.15
N ALA A 373 -9.00 -19.36 11.23
CA ALA A 373 -8.37 -20.67 11.11
C ALA A 373 -7.60 -20.74 9.79
N GLY A 374 -6.37 -21.26 9.85
CA GLY A 374 -5.51 -21.38 8.67
C GLY A 374 -4.56 -20.20 8.41
N ASP A 375 -4.52 -19.19 9.28
CA ASP A 375 -3.46 -18.18 9.24
C ASP A 375 -2.16 -18.73 9.85
N PRO A 376 -1.05 -18.81 9.08
CA PRO A 376 0.17 -19.46 9.53
C PRO A 376 0.74 -18.88 10.83
N VAL A 377 0.60 -17.58 11.02
CA VAL A 377 1.14 -16.91 12.20
C VAL A 377 0.36 -17.30 13.44
N TYR A 378 -0.97 -17.31 13.36
CA TYR A 378 -1.81 -17.70 14.49
C TYR A 378 -1.64 -19.18 14.84
N GLU A 379 -1.49 -20.04 13.84
CA GLU A 379 -1.28 -21.47 14.07
C GLU A 379 0.09 -21.75 14.72
N LEU A 380 1.16 -21.02 14.32
CA LEU A 380 2.45 -21.08 15.01
C LEU A 380 2.37 -20.59 16.46
N LEU A 381 1.60 -19.54 16.75
CA LEU A 381 1.36 -19.09 18.12
C LEU A 381 0.59 -20.12 18.95
N LYS A 382 -0.37 -20.85 18.36
CA LYS A 382 -1.10 -21.93 19.05
C LYS A 382 -0.16 -23.09 19.41
N LEU A 383 0.78 -23.43 18.52
CA LEU A 383 1.79 -24.45 18.77
C LEU A 383 2.78 -24.05 19.88
N GLY A 384 3.00 -22.74 20.06
CA GLY A 384 3.70 -22.18 21.21
C GLY A 384 5.10 -22.78 21.40
N TRP A 385 5.33 -23.43 22.55
CA TRP A 385 6.63 -24.06 22.89
C TRP A 385 7.12 -25.05 21.83
N HIS A 386 6.22 -25.73 21.11
CA HIS A 386 6.61 -26.69 20.07
C HIS A 386 7.18 -26.02 18.82
N ALA A 387 6.81 -24.77 18.54
CA ALA A 387 7.32 -24.01 17.40
C ALA A 387 8.67 -23.33 17.69
N VAL A 388 9.01 -23.07 18.96
CA VAL A 388 10.18 -22.29 19.36
C VAL A 388 11.50 -22.78 18.74
N PRO A 389 11.86 -24.08 18.77
CA PRO A 389 13.11 -24.53 18.19
C PRO A 389 13.23 -24.17 16.71
N LEU A 390 12.18 -24.47 15.94
CA LEU A 390 12.14 -24.20 14.51
C LEU A 390 12.17 -22.70 14.21
N LEU A 391 11.45 -21.88 14.98
CA LEU A 391 11.50 -20.43 14.83
C LEU A 391 12.94 -19.91 14.99
N ILE A 392 13.68 -20.37 16.01
CA ILE A 392 15.07 -19.96 16.26
C ILE A 392 15.98 -20.39 15.10
N ASP A 393 15.78 -21.58 14.53
CA ASP A 393 16.58 -22.08 13.43
C ASP A 393 16.52 -21.15 12.20
N HIS A 394 15.36 -20.54 11.96
CA HIS A 394 15.10 -19.59 10.86
C HIS A 394 15.48 -18.13 11.15
N PHE A 395 16.11 -17.79 12.28
CA PHE A 395 16.50 -16.39 12.59
C PHE A 395 17.53 -15.78 11.64
N GLU A 396 18.14 -16.58 10.78
CA GLU A 396 19.14 -16.13 9.77
C GLU A 396 18.61 -16.33 8.35
N ASP A 397 17.33 -16.67 8.19
CA ASP A 397 16.71 -16.94 6.92
C ASP A 397 16.28 -15.63 6.22
N GLU A 398 17.11 -15.19 5.28
CA GLU A 398 16.92 -13.94 4.55
C GLU A 398 15.84 -14.01 3.46
N ARG A 399 15.29 -15.21 3.17
CA ARG A 399 14.34 -15.37 2.08
C ARG A 399 13.10 -14.50 2.32
N PRO A 400 12.62 -13.76 1.30
CA PRO A 400 11.51 -12.84 1.47
C PRO A 400 10.19 -13.60 1.65
N THR A 401 9.36 -13.09 2.54
CA THR A 401 7.93 -13.44 2.61
C THR A 401 7.11 -12.53 1.70
N ARG A 402 5.81 -12.78 1.58
CA ARG A 402 4.85 -11.89 0.90
C ARG A 402 4.41 -10.71 1.78
N GLN A 403 4.89 -10.60 3.01
CA GLN A 403 4.45 -9.55 3.91
C GLN A 403 5.21 -8.25 3.68
N ILE A 404 4.47 -7.17 3.34
CA ILE A 404 5.03 -5.83 3.26
C ILE A 404 4.93 -5.14 4.62
N ALA A 405 6.06 -4.61 5.07
CA ALA A 405 6.10 -3.62 6.13
C ALA A 405 6.30 -2.22 5.52
N LYS A 406 5.56 -1.24 6.04
CA LYS A 406 5.76 0.18 5.76
C LYS A 406 6.36 0.86 6.97
N LEU A 407 7.46 1.60 6.82
CA LEU A 407 7.97 2.43 7.91
C LEU A 407 7.16 3.74 7.99
N LEU A 408 6.38 3.92 9.06
CA LEU A 408 5.77 5.22 9.38
C LEU A 408 6.87 6.17 9.91
N TYR A 409 7.37 7.04 9.03
CA TYR A 409 8.48 7.98 9.26
C TYR A 409 8.36 8.99 10.43
N ARG A 410 7.34 8.94 11.30
CA ARG A 410 7.08 10.04 12.25
C ARG A 410 7.57 9.85 13.68
N ARG A 411 7.98 8.66 14.14
CA ARG A 411 8.22 8.46 15.60
C ARG A 411 9.40 7.60 16.04
N LEU A 412 10.11 6.92 15.13
CA LEU A 412 11.28 6.14 15.52
C LEU A 412 12.56 6.82 15.04
N PRO A 413 13.60 6.93 15.88
CA PRO A 413 14.93 7.32 15.44
C PRO A 413 15.50 6.17 14.61
N VAL A 414 15.18 6.16 13.32
CA VAL A 414 15.80 5.25 12.35
C VAL A 414 17.17 5.83 11.99
N PRO A 415 18.25 5.01 11.88
CA PRO A 415 19.55 5.48 11.44
C PRO A 415 19.44 6.30 10.14
N SER A 416 20.28 7.33 10.01
CA SER A 416 20.33 8.26 8.85
C SER A 416 20.38 7.58 7.49
N ASP A 417 20.90 6.35 7.47
CA ASP A 417 21.16 5.59 6.25
C ASP A 417 19.87 4.98 5.68
N PHE A 418 18.82 4.84 6.51
CA PHE A 418 17.46 4.47 6.09
C PHE A 418 16.64 5.68 5.65
N LEU A 419 16.96 6.89 6.14
CA LEU A 419 16.24 8.12 5.78
C LEU A 419 16.46 8.54 4.33
N GLN A 420 17.47 7.97 3.65
CA GLN A 420 17.77 8.28 2.25
C GLN A 420 17.03 7.39 1.25
N SER A 421 16.47 6.25 1.68
CA SER A 421 15.57 5.49 0.80
C SER A 421 14.17 6.08 0.91
N GLU A 422 13.78 6.91 -0.05
CA GLU A 422 12.42 7.49 -0.18
C GLU A 422 11.30 6.41 -0.21
N ASN A 423 11.67 5.13 -0.34
CA ASN A 423 10.75 4.00 -0.36
C ASN A 423 10.66 3.30 1.01
N ASN A 424 9.57 3.58 1.72
CA ASN A 424 9.22 2.98 3.01
C ASN A 424 8.76 1.52 2.97
N GLU A 425 8.63 0.94 1.78
CA GLU A 425 8.08 -0.41 1.59
C GLU A 425 9.21 -1.42 1.42
N PHE A 426 9.14 -2.52 2.15
CA PHE A 426 10.01 -3.68 1.99
C PHE A 426 9.29 -4.95 2.42
N LEU A 427 9.75 -6.10 1.92
CA LEU A 427 9.25 -7.40 2.35
C LEU A 427 9.97 -7.84 3.63
N LEU A 428 9.22 -8.39 4.57
CA LEU A 428 9.79 -9.07 5.73
C LEU A 428 10.46 -10.37 5.28
N SER A 429 11.63 -10.64 5.82
CA SER A 429 12.28 -11.95 5.65
C SER A 429 11.63 -13.00 6.55
N TYR A 430 11.92 -14.27 6.30
CA TYR A 430 11.59 -15.36 7.23
C TYR A 430 12.12 -15.09 8.64
N ALA A 431 13.37 -14.63 8.74
CA ALA A 431 14.00 -14.27 10.01
C ALA A 431 13.19 -13.22 10.77
N ASP A 432 12.76 -12.15 10.08
CA ASP A 432 11.95 -11.08 10.67
C ASP A 432 10.63 -11.66 11.24
N CYS A 433 9.90 -12.44 10.43
CA CYS A 433 8.64 -13.05 10.85
C CYS A 433 8.83 -14.04 12.01
N CYS A 434 9.84 -14.90 11.96
CA CYS A 434 10.13 -15.88 13.00
C CYS A 434 10.52 -15.22 14.31
N HIS A 435 11.33 -14.16 14.26
CA HIS A 435 11.72 -13.37 15.43
C HIS A 435 10.49 -12.71 16.09
N ILE A 436 9.60 -12.11 15.30
CA ILE A 436 8.34 -11.54 15.81
C ILE A 436 7.53 -12.60 16.56
N ILE A 437 7.29 -13.75 15.92
CA ILE A 437 6.50 -14.85 16.51
C ILE A 437 7.18 -15.38 17.78
N PHE A 438 8.50 -15.56 17.76
CA PHE A 438 9.27 -15.99 18.93
C PHE A 438 9.13 -15.02 20.11
N GLU A 439 9.32 -13.72 19.89
CA GLU A 439 9.20 -12.72 20.94
C GLU A 439 7.78 -12.69 21.51
N LYS A 440 6.77 -12.95 20.67
CA LYS A 440 5.39 -13.13 21.13
C LYS A 440 5.19 -14.36 22.00
N ILE A 441 5.71 -15.52 21.59
CA ILE A 441 5.67 -16.75 22.40
C ILE A 441 6.43 -16.52 23.72
N ARG A 442 7.50 -15.75 23.71
CA ARG A 442 8.28 -15.41 24.91
C ARG A 442 7.57 -14.40 25.83
N GLY A 443 6.54 -13.70 25.35
CA GLY A 443 5.77 -12.70 26.10
C GLY A 443 6.42 -11.31 26.15
N ASN A 444 7.30 -10.99 25.21
CA ASN A 444 8.02 -9.71 25.15
C ASN A 444 7.42 -8.76 24.10
N VAL A 445 7.60 -7.45 24.31
CA VAL A 445 7.03 -6.37 23.47
C VAL A 445 8.11 -5.39 23.01
N GLY A 446 9.36 -5.87 22.97
CA GLY A 446 10.50 -5.04 22.63
C GLY A 446 10.32 -4.28 21.31
N PRO A 447 11.02 -3.14 21.15
CA PRO A 447 11.06 -2.48 19.85
C PRO A 447 11.52 -3.50 18.80
N PHE A 448 10.76 -3.61 17.72
CA PHE A 448 11.12 -4.52 16.64
C PHE A 448 12.49 -4.16 16.11
N GLN A 449 13.39 -5.15 16.08
CA GLN A 449 14.68 -5.04 15.42
C GLN A 449 14.61 -5.91 14.16
N PHE A 450 14.88 -5.29 13.01
CA PHE A 450 15.06 -6.01 11.76
C PHE A 450 16.24 -6.97 11.89
N MET A 451 16.09 -8.18 11.36
CA MET A 451 17.11 -9.22 11.45
C MET A 451 18.27 -9.03 10.45
N LYS A 452 18.42 -7.83 9.88
CA LYS A 452 19.51 -7.47 8.95
C LYS A 452 20.77 -7.00 9.70
N ASN A 453 21.89 -6.86 9.00
CA ASN A 453 23.13 -6.21 9.49
C ASN A 453 23.78 -6.86 10.74
N GLY A 454 23.84 -8.19 10.79
CA GLY A 454 24.54 -8.92 11.87
C GLY A 454 23.77 -9.07 13.18
N PHE A 455 22.57 -8.49 13.29
CA PHE A 455 21.68 -8.70 14.44
C PHE A 455 21.10 -10.12 14.48
N ALA A 456 20.90 -10.78 13.32
CA ALA A 456 20.35 -12.14 13.26
C ALA A 456 21.09 -13.15 14.16
N GLN A 457 22.42 -13.18 14.07
CA GLN A 457 23.25 -14.13 14.82
C GLN A 457 23.17 -13.91 16.34
N SER A 458 23.17 -12.64 16.77
CA SER A 458 23.11 -12.28 18.20
C SER A 458 21.72 -12.56 18.78
N CYS A 459 20.66 -12.24 18.03
CA CYS A 459 19.28 -12.61 18.36
C CYS A 459 19.11 -14.13 18.43
N LYS A 460 19.65 -14.90 17.46
CA LYS A 460 19.59 -16.37 17.46
C LYS A 460 20.28 -16.97 18.67
N SER A 461 21.47 -16.45 19.01
CA SER A 461 22.23 -16.89 20.18
C SER A 461 21.47 -16.61 21.48
N SER A 462 20.95 -15.38 21.63
CA SER A 462 20.14 -14.98 22.79
C SER A 462 18.86 -15.82 22.92
N ALA A 463 18.18 -16.08 21.81
CA ALA A 463 16.99 -16.92 21.78
C ALA A 463 17.30 -18.39 22.12
N ALA A 464 18.41 -18.94 21.62
CA ALA A 464 18.87 -20.28 21.95
C ALA A 464 19.23 -20.43 23.43
N GLU A 465 19.90 -19.44 24.03
CA GLU A 465 20.18 -19.39 25.47
C GLU A 465 18.91 -19.32 26.30
N TRP A 466 17.97 -18.45 25.91
CA TRP A 466 16.67 -18.34 26.55
C TRP A 466 15.92 -19.69 26.47
N TRP A 467 15.92 -20.34 25.31
CA TRP A 467 15.25 -21.61 25.12
C TRP A 467 15.88 -22.71 25.97
N LYS A 468 17.23 -22.77 26.01
CA LYS A 468 17.96 -23.71 26.87
C LYS A 468 17.57 -23.58 28.35
N LYS A 469 17.33 -22.35 28.82
CA LYS A 469 16.91 -22.07 30.21
C LYS A 469 15.45 -22.40 30.48
N ASN A 470 14.55 -22.21 29.51
CA ASN A 470 13.10 -22.25 29.75
C ASN A 470 12.37 -23.46 29.17
N LYS A 471 13.00 -24.27 28.31
CA LYS A 471 12.35 -25.42 27.65
C LYS A 471 11.80 -26.50 28.59
N THR A 472 12.33 -26.59 29.81
CA THR A 472 11.86 -27.53 30.84
C THR A 472 10.77 -26.93 31.75
N THR A 473 10.54 -25.62 31.66
CA THR A 473 9.49 -24.94 32.41
C THR A 473 8.18 -25.09 31.67
N ALA A 474 7.12 -25.52 32.36
CA ALA A 474 5.79 -25.57 31.77
C ALA A 474 5.36 -24.16 31.30
N PRO A 475 4.80 -23.99 30.09
CA PRO A 475 4.49 -22.66 29.52
C PRO A 475 3.67 -21.77 30.45
N ALA A 476 2.60 -22.29 31.04
CA ALA A 476 1.78 -21.53 31.98
C ALA A 476 2.54 -21.09 33.24
N ALA A 477 3.49 -21.90 33.74
CA ALA A 477 4.33 -21.52 34.87
C ALA A 477 5.34 -20.42 34.48
N TYR A 478 5.87 -20.48 33.26
CA TYR A 478 6.73 -19.43 32.73
C TYR A 478 5.99 -18.09 32.63
N TYR A 479 4.82 -18.07 31.99
CA TYR A 479 4.03 -16.84 31.82
C TYR A 479 3.53 -16.28 33.15
N LEU A 480 3.10 -17.14 34.08
CA LEU A 480 2.70 -16.70 35.41
C LEU A 480 3.89 -16.07 36.16
N GLY A 481 5.09 -16.63 36.00
CA GLY A 481 6.32 -16.05 36.55
C GLY A 481 6.58 -14.64 36.02
N LEU A 482 6.45 -14.43 34.71
CA LEU A 482 6.56 -13.10 34.10
C LEU A 482 5.47 -12.14 34.57
N LEU A 483 4.22 -12.62 34.66
CA LEU A 483 3.07 -11.81 35.07
C LEU A 483 3.21 -11.27 36.49
N LEU A 484 3.85 -12.05 37.38
CA LEU A 484 4.11 -11.69 38.77
C LEU A 484 5.41 -10.88 38.94
N ASP A 485 6.30 -10.86 37.94
CA ASP A 485 7.50 -10.05 37.96
C ASP A 485 7.17 -8.58 37.64
N LYS A 486 7.13 -7.75 38.69
CA LYS A 486 6.87 -6.31 38.61
C LYS A 486 7.91 -5.55 37.78
N SER A 487 9.09 -6.12 37.55
CA SER A 487 10.16 -5.52 36.74
C SER A 487 10.03 -5.84 35.24
N SER A 488 9.15 -6.77 34.88
CA SER A 488 8.98 -7.19 33.49
C SER A 488 8.26 -6.12 32.67
N ASN A 489 8.83 -5.79 31.50
CA ASN A 489 8.19 -4.94 30.49
C ASN A 489 7.37 -5.78 29.49
N CYS A 490 6.59 -6.73 30.02
CA CYS A 490 5.84 -7.71 29.22
C CYS A 490 4.44 -7.21 28.85
N ASN A 491 3.91 -7.69 27.72
CA ASN A 491 2.51 -7.47 27.35
C ASN A 491 1.65 -8.43 28.18
N ILE A 492 1.01 -7.90 29.22
CA ILE A 492 0.15 -8.65 30.13
C ILE A 492 -0.94 -9.42 29.39
N GLY A 493 -1.56 -8.81 28.38
CA GLY A 493 -2.61 -9.47 27.61
C GLY A 493 -2.08 -10.71 26.90
N MET A 494 -0.87 -10.64 26.33
CA MET A 494 -0.23 -11.78 25.68
C MET A 494 0.17 -12.88 26.68
N LEU A 495 0.65 -12.52 27.87
CA LEU A 495 0.96 -13.50 28.92
C LEU A 495 -0.30 -14.26 29.35
N ILE A 496 -1.41 -13.55 29.54
CA ILE A 496 -2.70 -14.14 29.93
C ILE A 496 -3.23 -15.05 28.82
N ASP A 497 -3.17 -14.60 27.57
CA ASP A 497 -3.56 -15.42 26.43
C ASP A 497 -2.71 -16.70 26.35
N GLY A 498 -1.39 -16.61 26.54
CA GLY A 498 -0.49 -17.77 26.58
C GLY A 498 -0.80 -18.75 27.72
N ILE A 499 -1.16 -18.26 28.91
CA ILE A 499 -1.60 -19.08 30.04
C ILE A 499 -2.89 -19.83 29.67
N LEU A 500 -3.89 -19.11 29.14
CA LEU A 500 -5.21 -19.65 28.84
C LEU A 500 -5.19 -20.65 27.67
N ARG A 501 -4.31 -20.46 26.67
CA ARG A 501 -4.10 -21.43 25.59
C ARG A 501 -3.54 -22.76 26.07
N THR A 502 -2.79 -22.76 27.18
CA THR A 502 -2.19 -23.98 27.71
C THR A 502 -3.25 -24.89 28.33
N ASP A 503 -4.11 -24.33 29.19
CA ASP A 503 -5.18 -25.06 29.90
C ASP A 503 -6.20 -24.05 30.47
N LYS A 504 -7.14 -23.60 29.63
CA LYS A 504 -8.11 -22.57 30.03
C LYS A 504 -8.93 -22.99 31.25
N ASP A 505 -9.30 -24.26 31.34
CA ASP A 505 -10.21 -24.76 32.38
C ASP A 505 -9.53 -24.72 33.75
N LYS A 506 -8.21 -24.96 33.78
CA LYS A 506 -7.40 -24.82 34.97
C LYS A 506 -7.09 -23.36 35.33
N TYR A 507 -6.73 -22.53 34.36
CA TYR A 507 -6.14 -21.20 34.64
C TYR A 507 -7.13 -20.03 34.61
N LEU A 508 -8.22 -20.11 33.86
CA LEU A 508 -9.24 -19.05 33.82
C LEU A 508 -9.82 -18.76 35.22
N PRO A 509 -10.19 -19.76 36.05
CA PRO A 509 -10.67 -19.49 37.40
C PRO A 509 -9.61 -18.80 38.29
N GLU A 510 -8.33 -19.12 38.13
CA GLU A 510 -7.24 -18.49 38.90
C GLU A 510 -7.01 -17.03 38.48
N LEU A 511 -7.07 -16.73 37.19
CA LEU A 511 -6.97 -15.37 36.68
C LEU A 511 -8.17 -14.50 37.08
N MET A 512 -9.38 -15.07 37.09
CA MET A 512 -10.57 -14.41 37.61
C MET A 512 -10.43 -14.04 39.09
N LYS A 513 -9.86 -14.94 39.91
CA LYS A 513 -9.57 -14.64 41.33
C LYS A 513 -8.60 -13.46 41.45
N ILE A 514 -7.60 -13.34 40.58
CA ILE A 514 -6.67 -12.20 40.58
C ILE A 514 -7.41 -10.89 40.29
N VAL A 515 -8.30 -10.87 39.29
CA VAL A 515 -9.12 -9.67 38.99
C VAL A 515 -10.00 -9.28 40.18
N LEU A 516 -10.54 -10.24 40.93
CA LEU A 516 -11.39 -9.96 42.08
C LEU A 516 -10.64 -9.66 43.39
N ARG A 517 -9.31 -9.83 43.48
CA ARG A 517 -8.56 -9.43 44.68
C ARG A 517 -8.51 -7.90 44.80
N ASN A 518 -8.43 -7.37 46.02
CA ASN A 518 -8.08 -5.96 46.26
C ASN A 518 -6.60 -5.93 46.63
N ASP A 519 -5.74 -5.80 45.63
CA ASP A 519 -4.28 -5.82 45.77
C ASP A 519 -3.61 -4.80 44.83
N GLU A 520 -2.30 -4.64 44.98
CA GLU A 520 -1.48 -3.64 44.27
C GLU A 520 -1.47 -3.79 42.73
N LEU A 521 -2.03 -4.88 42.19
CA LEU A 521 -2.18 -5.08 40.74
C LEU A 521 -3.39 -4.33 40.15
N ASN A 522 -4.10 -3.52 40.94
CA ASN A 522 -5.30 -2.79 40.52
C ASN A 522 -5.15 -2.08 39.17
N PHE A 523 -4.01 -1.45 38.89
CA PHE A 523 -3.78 -0.64 37.68
C PHE A 523 -3.66 -1.43 36.36
N ARG A 524 -3.75 -2.77 36.38
CA ARG A 524 -3.60 -3.64 35.20
C ARG A 524 -4.78 -4.61 35.01
N LYS A 525 -5.78 -4.61 35.88
CA LYS A 525 -6.85 -5.63 35.92
C LYS A 525 -7.86 -5.51 34.77
N ASP A 526 -8.01 -4.34 34.20
CA ASP A 526 -8.73 -4.10 32.95
C ASP A 526 -8.09 -4.88 31.79
N ILE A 527 -6.76 -4.88 31.68
CA ILE A 527 -6.03 -5.66 30.67
C ILE A 527 -6.24 -7.17 30.88
N PHE A 528 -6.35 -7.62 32.14
CA PHE A 528 -6.69 -9.02 32.43
C PHE A 528 -8.08 -9.37 31.90
N LEU A 529 -9.08 -8.54 32.18
CA LEU A 529 -10.45 -8.75 31.69
C LEU A 529 -10.50 -8.76 30.16
N GLN A 530 -9.82 -7.80 29.53
CA GLN A 530 -9.75 -7.71 28.08
C GLN A 530 -9.17 -8.97 27.45
N ALA A 531 -8.06 -9.49 28.01
CA ALA A 531 -7.40 -10.70 27.52
C ALA A 531 -8.19 -11.99 27.82
N MET A 532 -8.93 -12.04 28.93
CA MET A 532 -9.81 -13.17 29.27
C MET A 532 -11.10 -13.18 28.44
N ALA A 533 -11.54 -12.03 27.92
CA ALA A 533 -12.85 -11.87 27.26
C ALA A 533 -13.18 -12.96 26.22
N PRO A 534 -12.26 -13.39 25.33
CA PRO A 534 -12.54 -14.46 24.37
C PRO A 534 -12.91 -15.81 25.03
N TYR A 535 -12.36 -16.08 26.21
CA TYR A 535 -12.53 -17.34 26.94
C TYR A 535 -13.75 -17.35 27.86
N LEU A 536 -14.34 -16.19 28.14
CA LEU A 536 -15.53 -16.09 28.98
C LEU A 536 -16.77 -16.62 28.24
N THR A 537 -17.58 -17.36 28.98
CA THR A 537 -18.88 -17.90 28.55
C THR A 537 -20.01 -17.34 29.41
N LYS A 538 -21.27 -17.68 29.11
CA LYS A 538 -22.44 -17.24 29.90
C LYS A 538 -22.37 -17.63 31.38
N GLU A 539 -21.65 -18.70 31.71
CA GLU A 539 -21.45 -19.14 33.11
C GLU A 539 -20.61 -18.14 33.93
N HIS A 540 -19.86 -17.27 33.26
CA HIS A 540 -18.97 -16.30 33.89
C HIS A 540 -19.60 -14.91 34.07
N VAL A 541 -20.89 -14.75 33.76
CA VAL A 541 -21.62 -13.47 33.87
C VAL A 541 -21.62 -12.96 35.31
N ASP A 542 -21.78 -13.84 36.30
CA ASP A 542 -21.78 -13.44 37.71
C ASP A 542 -20.42 -12.94 38.19
N PHE A 543 -19.32 -13.45 37.60
CA PHE A 543 -17.98 -12.90 37.84
C PHE A 543 -17.86 -11.48 37.28
N LEU A 544 -18.35 -11.23 36.06
CA LEU A 544 -18.32 -9.90 35.47
C LEU A 544 -19.17 -8.92 36.29
N LYS A 545 -20.33 -9.35 36.80
CA LYS A 545 -21.15 -8.55 37.73
C LYS A 545 -20.42 -8.23 39.03
N GLN A 546 -19.62 -9.16 39.57
CA GLN A 546 -18.76 -8.88 40.72
C GLN A 546 -17.63 -7.89 40.37
N ALA A 547 -17.06 -7.96 39.17
CA ALA A 547 -16.06 -7.00 38.69
C ALA A 547 -16.65 -5.58 38.56
N LEU A 548 -17.94 -5.45 38.24
CA LEU A 548 -18.63 -4.15 38.22
C LEU A 548 -18.71 -3.49 39.60
N GLN A 549 -18.64 -4.25 40.69
CA GLN A 549 -18.66 -3.71 42.05
C GLN A 549 -17.28 -3.20 42.52
N LYS A 550 -16.26 -3.23 41.64
CA LYS A 550 -14.91 -2.73 41.97
C LYS A 550 -14.85 -1.21 42.00
N GLU A 551 -13.97 -0.69 42.85
CA GLU A 551 -13.66 0.74 42.95
C GLU A 551 -12.80 1.21 41.77
N PHE A 552 -12.05 0.33 41.13
CA PHE A 552 -11.19 0.70 40.01
C PHE A 552 -11.97 0.82 38.71
N VAL A 553 -12.18 2.07 38.26
CA VAL A 553 -13.02 2.42 37.10
C VAL A 553 -12.68 1.64 35.82
N PRO A 554 -11.41 1.49 35.39
CA PRO A 554 -11.11 0.75 34.16
C PRO A 554 -11.60 -0.72 34.15
N VAL A 555 -11.59 -1.39 35.30
CA VAL A 555 -12.14 -2.76 35.43
C VAL A 555 -13.65 -2.77 35.24
N VAL A 556 -14.34 -1.77 35.78
CA VAL A 556 -15.78 -1.61 35.60
C VAL A 556 -16.10 -1.36 34.12
N ILE A 557 -15.36 -0.47 33.46
CA ILE A 557 -15.54 -0.17 32.03
C ILE A 557 -15.42 -1.43 31.20
N GLU A 558 -14.34 -2.19 31.39
CA GLU A 558 -14.08 -3.38 30.59
C GLU A 558 -15.08 -4.50 30.87
N ALA A 559 -15.44 -4.73 32.13
CA ALA A 559 -16.48 -5.70 32.49
C ALA A 559 -17.85 -5.34 31.88
N SER A 560 -18.22 -4.06 31.90
CA SER A 560 -19.43 -3.54 31.25
C SER A 560 -19.39 -3.76 29.74
N ARG A 561 -18.24 -3.48 29.10
CA ARG A 561 -18.03 -3.69 27.67
C ARG A 561 -18.22 -5.15 27.28
N ILE A 562 -17.61 -6.08 28.02
CA ILE A 562 -17.73 -7.53 27.77
C ILE A 562 -19.18 -7.99 27.95
N LEU A 563 -19.85 -7.60 29.05
CA LEU A 563 -21.25 -7.96 29.33
C LEU A 563 -22.19 -7.53 28.20
N TRP A 564 -21.99 -6.33 27.67
CA TRP A 564 -22.81 -5.79 26.61
C TRP A 564 -22.48 -6.40 25.25
N LEU A 565 -21.23 -6.30 24.79
CA LEU A 565 -20.83 -6.72 23.45
C LEU A 565 -20.92 -8.24 23.25
N LYS A 566 -20.49 -9.02 24.24
CA LYS A 566 -20.41 -10.48 24.09
C LYS A 566 -21.69 -11.20 24.52
N PHE A 567 -22.40 -10.65 25.50
CA PHE A 567 -23.51 -11.36 26.14
C PHE A 567 -24.86 -10.63 26.07
N GLY A 568 -24.91 -9.40 25.54
CA GLY A 568 -26.16 -8.64 25.37
C GLY A 568 -26.80 -8.19 26.68
N TYR A 569 -26.05 -8.07 27.78
CA TYR A 569 -26.58 -7.59 29.06
C TYR A 569 -26.54 -6.06 29.15
N ASP A 570 -27.71 -5.43 29.15
CA ASP A 570 -27.88 -3.98 29.36
C ASP A 570 -27.43 -3.51 30.76
N ASP A 571 -27.32 -4.42 31.72
CA ASP A 571 -26.91 -4.11 33.09
C ASP A 571 -25.50 -3.50 33.15
N GLY A 572 -24.61 -3.91 32.24
CA GLY A 572 -23.27 -3.31 32.11
C GLY A 572 -23.32 -1.83 31.74
N VAL A 573 -24.22 -1.47 30.81
CA VAL A 573 -24.44 -0.08 30.37
C VAL A 573 -25.11 0.75 31.49
N LYS A 574 -26.06 0.18 32.22
CA LYS A 574 -26.71 0.89 33.34
C LYS A 574 -25.74 1.19 34.47
N ILE A 575 -24.89 0.23 34.84
CA ILE A 575 -23.95 0.37 35.96
C ILE A 575 -22.81 1.33 35.64
N ILE A 576 -22.24 1.28 34.42
CA ILE A 576 -21.20 2.21 34.01
C ILE A 576 -21.74 3.65 33.99
N THR A 577 -22.98 3.86 33.49
CA THR A 577 -23.61 5.18 33.51
C THR A 577 -23.88 5.68 34.92
N ALA A 578 -24.38 4.82 35.82
CA ALA A 578 -24.61 5.19 37.22
C ALA A 578 -23.30 5.59 37.93
N LYS A 579 -22.23 4.80 37.80
CA LYS A 579 -20.90 5.11 38.36
C LYS A 579 -20.30 6.39 37.77
N MET A 580 -20.42 6.59 36.47
CA MET A 580 -20.00 7.84 35.82
C MET A 580 -20.72 9.06 36.39
N LEU A 581 -22.02 8.93 36.71
CA LEU A 581 -22.81 10.01 37.30
C LEU A 581 -22.48 10.25 38.79
N GLU A 582 -22.22 9.19 39.55
CA GLU A 582 -21.75 9.29 40.94
C GLU A 582 -20.39 10.01 41.03
N GLU A 583 -19.45 9.70 40.15
CA GLU A 583 -18.14 10.37 40.12
C GLU A 583 -18.20 11.78 39.50
N ALA A 584 -19.11 12.03 38.55
CA ALA A 584 -19.33 13.35 37.96
C ALA A 584 -19.91 14.36 38.97
N GLY A 585 -20.49 13.90 40.08
CA GLY A 585 -20.89 14.72 41.22
C GLY A 585 -19.73 15.39 41.98
N GLY A 586 -18.47 15.17 41.56
CA GLY A 586 -17.24 15.63 42.24
C GLY A 586 -16.24 16.47 41.45
N GLY A 587 -16.49 16.89 40.19
CA GLY A 587 -15.70 17.95 39.55
C GLY A 587 -15.37 17.81 38.05
N GLN A 588 -15.17 18.97 37.43
CA GLN A 588 -14.86 19.30 36.02
C GLN A 588 -13.67 18.54 35.37
N GLN A 589 -12.90 17.78 36.16
CA GLN A 589 -11.72 17.02 35.70
C GLN A 589 -12.10 15.75 34.92
N LEU A 590 -13.23 15.10 35.24
CA LEU A 590 -13.72 13.92 34.49
C LEU A 590 -14.20 14.31 33.09
N TRP A 591 -14.84 15.48 32.95
CA TRP A 591 -15.24 16.05 31.65
C TRP A 591 -14.03 16.31 30.74
N THR A 592 -12.91 16.75 31.33
CA THR A 592 -11.65 17.01 30.63
C THR A 592 -10.92 15.71 30.28
N TYR A 593 -10.90 14.72 31.19
CA TYR A 593 -10.27 13.42 30.93
C TYR A 593 -11.01 12.62 29.84
N TYR A 594 -12.35 12.62 29.85
CA TYR A 594 -13.17 11.84 28.92
C TYR A 594 -13.35 12.45 27.52
N PHE A 595 -13.28 13.79 27.39
CA PHE A 595 -13.44 14.48 26.09
C PHE A 595 -12.13 15.02 25.49
N ASN A 596 -11.09 15.36 26.28
CA ASN A 596 -9.80 15.84 25.74
C ASN A 596 -8.73 14.76 25.59
N THR A 597 -8.85 13.62 26.28
CA THR A 597 -8.17 12.40 25.82
C THR A 597 -9.18 11.64 24.96
N LYS A 598 -8.78 11.28 23.73
CA LYS A 598 -9.53 10.53 22.70
C LYS A 598 -10.90 9.98 23.18
N PRO A 599 -12.03 10.34 22.55
CA PRO A 599 -13.34 10.29 23.19
C PRO A 599 -13.60 8.92 23.80
N ALA A 600 -14.03 8.86 25.06
CA ALA A 600 -14.25 7.61 25.78
C ALA A 600 -15.20 6.61 25.09
N PHE A 601 -15.97 7.08 24.11
CA PHE A 601 -16.74 6.25 23.20
C PHE A 601 -15.85 5.41 22.25
N GLU A 602 -14.69 5.90 21.82
CA GLU A 602 -13.68 5.11 21.11
C GLU A 602 -13.09 3.99 21.99
N LEU A 603 -12.90 4.26 23.30
CA LEU A 603 -12.41 3.31 24.33
C LEU A 603 -13.42 2.18 24.63
N LEU A 604 -14.72 2.45 24.56
CA LEU A 604 -15.76 1.41 24.65
C LEU A 604 -15.93 0.60 23.36
N GLY A 605 -15.15 0.90 22.32
CA GLY A 605 -15.38 0.29 21.01
C GLY A 605 -16.64 0.81 20.30
N MET A 606 -17.06 2.05 20.57
CA MET A 606 -18.17 2.72 19.88
C MET A 606 -17.68 3.85 18.94
N THR A 607 -17.16 3.54 17.75
CA THR A 607 -16.91 4.54 16.66
C THR A 607 -18.08 4.60 15.70
N ASN A 608 -18.95 3.58 15.73
CA ASN A 608 -20.22 3.68 15.05
C ASN A 608 -21.14 4.58 15.91
N LYS A 609 -21.41 5.79 15.43
CA LYS A 609 -22.30 6.76 16.08
C LYS A 609 -23.64 6.10 16.49
N VAL A 610 -24.09 5.11 15.72
CA VAL A 610 -25.31 4.33 15.99
C VAL A 610 -25.30 3.70 17.38
N TYR A 611 -24.21 3.07 17.82
CA TYR A 611 -24.15 2.41 19.13
C TYR A 611 -24.09 3.37 20.32
N VAL A 612 -23.44 4.53 20.16
CA VAL A 612 -23.44 5.60 21.17
C VAL A 612 -24.85 6.18 21.30
N LEU A 613 -25.51 6.43 20.17
CA LEU A 613 -26.88 6.92 20.13
C LEU A 613 -27.86 5.89 20.69
N ASP A 614 -27.68 4.59 20.43
CA ASP A 614 -28.51 3.52 20.98
C ASP A 614 -28.32 3.37 22.49
N ALA A 615 -27.08 3.39 22.99
CA ALA A 615 -26.81 3.38 24.42
C ALA A 615 -27.41 4.61 25.11
N LEU A 616 -27.20 5.81 24.56
CA LEU A 616 -27.79 7.04 25.06
C LEU A 616 -29.34 7.05 24.91
N ALA A 617 -29.91 6.41 23.89
CA ALA A 617 -31.35 6.29 23.69
C ALA A 617 -32.00 5.27 24.65
N VAL A 618 -31.28 4.21 25.02
CA VAL A 618 -31.68 3.30 26.09
C VAL A 618 -31.62 4.02 27.44
N LEU A 619 -30.58 4.82 27.66
CA LEU A 619 -30.40 5.60 28.90
C LEU A 619 -31.37 6.79 29.01
N SER A 620 -31.79 7.40 27.90
CA SER A 620 -32.83 8.45 27.90
C SER A 620 -34.24 7.91 28.19
N ARG A 621 -34.40 6.59 28.26
CA ARG A 621 -35.64 5.93 28.71
C ARG A 621 -35.52 5.40 30.14
N ASN A 622 -34.43 5.70 30.84
CA ASN A 622 -34.22 5.28 32.21
C ASN A 622 -35.26 5.94 33.15
N LYS A 623 -35.70 5.20 34.17
CA LYS A 623 -36.66 5.69 35.18
C LYS A 623 -36.01 6.67 36.16
N ASP A 624 -34.69 6.64 36.27
CA ASP A 624 -33.92 7.63 37.01
C ASP A 624 -33.81 8.93 36.21
N THR A 625 -34.33 10.01 36.80
CA THR A 625 -34.38 11.34 36.19
C THR A 625 -33.00 11.93 35.90
N ALA A 626 -31.99 11.68 36.75
CA ALA A 626 -30.65 12.24 36.52
C ALA A 626 -29.95 11.53 35.35
N ILE A 627 -30.09 10.20 35.24
CA ILE A 627 -29.57 9.41 34.12
C ILE A 627 -30.23 9.83 32.81
N ARG A 628 -31.55 9.96 32.84
CA ARG A 628 -32.34 10.38 31.69
C ARG A 628 -31.94 11.77 31.22
N ASP A 629 -31.82 12.73 32.12
CA ASP A 629 -31.53 14.12 31.77
C ASP A 629 -30.09 14.27 31.26
N PHE A 630 -29.13 13.53 31.83
CA PHE A 630 -27.77 13.41 31.29
C PHE A 630 -27.75 12.85 29.87
N ALA A 631 -28.39 11.71 29.65
CA ALA A 631 -28.42 11.05 28.34
C ALA A 631 -29.15 11.91 27.29
N THR A 632 -30.23 12.57 27.68
CA THR A 632 -30.99 13.50 26.82
C THR A 632 -30.15 14.71 26.45
N ARG A 633 -29.39 15.27 27.40
CA ARG A 633 -28.48 16.39 27.14
C ARG A 633 -27.31 15.98 26.25
N ALA A 634 -26.68 14.84 26.51
CA ALA A 634 -25.64 14.28 25.66
C ALA A 634 -26.14 14.03 24.23
N LEU A 635 -27.34 13.46 24.07
CA LEU A 635 -28.00 13.31 22.76
C LEU A 635 -28.25 14.65 22.06
N SER A 636 -28.52 15.71 22.81
CA SER A 636 -28.75 17.06 22.25
C SER A 636 -27.47 17.82 21.91
N GLU A 637 -26.36 17.53 22.61
CA GLU A 637 -25.05 18.17 22.42
C GLU A 637 -24.18 17.40 21.40
N PHE A 638 -24.48 16.13 21.14
CA PHE A 638 -23.95 15.44 19.96
C PHE A 638 -24.43 16.20 18.71
N PRO A 639 -23.54 16.75 17.88
CA PRO A 639 -23.96 17.58 16.75
C PRO A 639 -24.82 16.72 15.83
N ALA A 640 -26.12 17.04 15.79
CA ALA A 640 -27.04 16.57 14.79
C ALA A 640 -26.63 17.13 13.42
N LYS A 641 -25.51 16.66 12.86
CA LYS A 641 -25.49 16.44 11.43
C LYS A 641 -26.52 15.34 11.23
N LYS A 642 -27.74 15.75 10.89
CA LYS A 642 -28.84 14.87 10.48
C LYS A 642 -28.24 13.71 9.68
N SER A 643 -28.15 12.53 10.28
CA SER A 643 -28.15 11.32 9.47
C SER A 643 -29.58 11.25 8.97
N THR A 644 -29.79 11.65 7.72
CA THR A 644 -30.80 11.00 6.92
C THR A 644 -30.26 9.63 6.58
N ASP A 645 -30.46 8.72 7.53
CA ASP A 645 -30.82 7.32 7.33
C ASP A 645 -31.50 6.85 8.63
#